data_AF-A0A9N7YNJ5-F1
#
_entry.id   AF-A0A9N7YNJ5-F1
#
_cell.length_a   1.000
_cell.length_b   1.000
_cell.length_c   1.000
_cell.angle_alpha   90.00
_cell.angle_beta   90.00
_cell.angle_gamma   90.00
#
_symmetry.space_group_name_H-M   'P 1'
#
loop_
_entity.id
_entity.type
_entity.pdbx_description
1 polymer ?
#
loop_
_entity_poly.entity_id
_entity_poly.type
_entity_poly.pdbx_seq_one_letter_code
_entity_poly.pdbx_strand_id
1 'polypeptide(L)'
;ILVGGLEYSPGTLHIYSDSALTLPAIIGIGAGGGVLLIAIIAVLIAYKRKTRDADRTLKRLQLQMDNLESRVALECKEAFAELQTDIQELTNDMDGVKIPFLEYRTYTMRVMFPGIEEHPVLKELDSPANVEKSLRLFSQLLNNKMFLLTFIHTLEAQRSFSMRDRGNVASLLMAALQGRMEYATGVLKQLLADLIEKNLENKNHPKLLLRRTESVAEKMLTNWFTFLLHRFLKECAGEPLFMLYCAIKQQMEKGPIDAITGEARYSLSEDKLIRQQIDYKQLTLMCIPPEGEAGTEVPVKVLNCDTVTQVKDKLLDAVYKGIPFSQRQQADDMDLEWRQGRLTRIILQDEDVTTKIESDWKRLNTLAHYQVTDGSLVALVQKQVSAYNIANSFTFTRSLSRYESLLRTSSSPDSLRSRAPMITPDQETGTKLWHLVKNHEHSDQREGDRGSKMVSEIYLTRLLATKGTLQKFVDDLFETVFSTAHRGSALPLAIKYMFDFLDEQADKRQITDPDVRHTWKSNCLPLRFWVNVIKNPQFVFDIHKSSITDACLSVVAQTFMDSCSTSEHRLGKDSPSNKLLYAKDIPNYKSWVERYYRDISKMPSISDQDMDAYLVEQSRLHGNEFNTLSALSELYFYINKYKEEILTALDRDGYCRKHKLRHKLEQAINLMSGSS
;
A
#
# COMPACT_ATOMS: atom_id res chain seq x y z
N ILE A 1 -78.12 -62.36 21.25
CA ILE A 1 -78.68 -61.73 22.46
C ILE A 1 -80.15 -62.10 22.51
N LEU A 2 -80.64 -62.54 23.67
CA LEU A 2 -82.01 -63.04 23.84
C LEU A 2 -82.75 -62.11 24.81
N VAL A 3 -83.78 -61.44 24.32
CA VAL A 3 -84.64 -60.53 25.08
C VAL A 3 -86.09 -60.86 24.73
N GLY A 4 -86.90 -61.20 25.73
CA GLY A 4 -88.34 -61.43 25.54
C GLY A 4 -88.70 -62.58 24.58
N GLY A 5 -87.90 -63.65 24.53
CA GLY A 5 -88.21 -64.84 23.72
C GLY A 5 -87.92 -64.72 22.21
N LEU A 6 -87.29 -63.63 21.77
CA LEU A 6 -86.82 -63.46 20.38
C LEU A 6 -85.28 -63.46 20.35
N GLU A 7 -84.71 -64.27 19.46
CA GLU A 7 -83.26 -64.37 19.23
C GLU A 7 -82.78 -63.28 18.28
N TYR A 8 -81.87 -62.42 18.75
CA TYR A 8 -81.17 -61.45 17.91
C TYR A 8 -79.71 -61.86 17.71
N SER A 9 -79.30 -62.04 16.45
CA SER A 9 -77.89 -62.21 16.10
C SER A 9 -77.18 -60.85 16.15
N PRO A 10 -76.11 -60.68 16.94
CA PRO A 10 -75.25 -59.52 16.77
C PRO A 10 -74.64 -59.59 15.36
N GLY A 11 -74.69 -58.49 14.61
CA GLY A 11 -74.16 -58.42 13.24
C GLY A 11 -72.65 -58.69 13.17
N THR A 12 -72.18 -59.10 12.00
CA THR A 12 -70.80 -59.53 11.73
C THR A 12 -69.81 -58.36 11.81
N LEU A 13 -68.80 -58.48 12.68
CA LEU A 13 -67.72 -57.49 12.83
C LEU A 13 -66.59 -57.80 11.83
N HIS A 14 -66.44 -56.98 10.79
CA HIS A 14 -65.27 -57.03 9.91
C HIS A 14 -64.11 -56.25 10.53
N ILE A 15 -63.09 -56.97 11.02
CA ILE A 15 -61.83 -56.38 11.49
C ILE A 15 -60.95 -56.17 10.27
N TYR A 16 -60.82 -54.92 9.81
CA TYR A 16 -59.78 -54.53 8.87
C TYR A 16 -58.48 -54.33 9.65
N SER A 17 -57.44 -55.10 9.32
CA SER A 17 -56.09 -54.81 9.80
C SER A 17 -55.61 -53.51 9.15
N ASP A 18 -55.51 -52.42 9.91
CA ASP A 18 -54.84 -51.20 9.49
C ASP A 18 -53.36 -51.53 9.20
N SER A 19 -53.08 -51.89 7.95
CA SER A 19 -51.71 -51.93 7.45
C SER A 19 -51.28 -50.47 7.34
N ALA A 20 -50.42 -50.02 8.25
CA ALA A 20 -50.04 -48.61 8.40
C ALA A 20 -49.50 -47.95 7.11
N LEU A 21 -49.09 -48.75 6.11
CA LEU A 21 -48.86 -48.31 4.73
C LEU A 21 -49.46 -49.32 3.74
N THR A 22 -50.15 -48.84 2.71
CA THR A 22 -50.60 -49.66 1.58
C THR A 22 -49.41 -50.08 0.71
N LEU A 23 -49.45 -51.27 0.11
CA LEU A 23 -48.39 -51.78 -0.79
C LEU A 23 -47.93 -50.75 -1.86
N PRO A 24 -48.84 -49.98 -2.50
CA PRO A 24 -48.44 -48.93 -3.44
C PRO A 24 -47.64 -47.79 -2.80
N ALA A 25 -47.91 -47.45 -1.52
CA ALA A 25 -47.18 -46.42 -0.81
C ALA A 25 -45.74 -46.85 -0.49
N ILE A 26 -45.53 -48.12 -0.14
CA ILE A 26 -44.18 -48.68 0.09
C ILE A 26 -43.37 -48.67 -1.21
N ILE A 27 -43.99 -49.10 -2.32
CA ILE A 27 -43.37 -49.06 -3.65
C ILE A 27 -43.06 -47.62 -4.07
N GLY A 28 -43.98 -46.68 -3.79
CA GLY A 28 -43.80 -45.25 -4.08
C GLY A 28 -42.64 -44.62 -3.31
N ILE A 29 -42.51 -44.91 -2.02
CA ILE A 29 -41.40 -44.42 -1.19
C ILE A 29 -40.07 -45.06 -1.63
N GLY A 30 -40.06 -46.36 -1.94
CA GLY A 30 -38.88 -47.05 -2.45
C GLY A 30 -38.41 -46.50 -3.80
N ALA A 31 -39.34 -46.29 -4.73
CA ALA A 31 -39.04 -45.70 -6.04
C ALA A 31 -38.58 -44.23 -5.91
N GLY A 32 -39.26 -43.42 -5.09
CA GLY A 32 -38.88 -42.03 -4.83
C GLY A 32 -37.50 -41.92 -4.18
N GLY A 33 -37.20 -42.75 -3.18
CA GLY A 33 -35.89 -42.82 -2.54
C GLY A 33 -34.79 -43.27 -3.49
N GLY A 34 -35.08 -44.25 -4.37
CA GLY A 34 -34.15 -44.69 -5.41
C GLY A 34 -33.80 -43.59 -6.42
N VAL A 35 -34.80 -42.85 -6.90
CA VAL A 35 -34.60 -41.71 -7.82
C VAL A 35 -33.79 -40.60 -7.15
N LEU A 36 -34.08 -40.27 -5.89
CA LEU A 36 -33.32 -39.28 -5.12
C LEU A 36 -31.85 -39.70 -4.97
N LEU A 37 -31.59 -40.97 -4.65
CA LEU A 37 -30.25 -41.50 -4.51
C LEU A 37 -29.46 -41.43 -5.83
N ILE A 38 -30.09 -41.78 -6.95
CA ILE A 38 -29.50 -41.68 -8.29
C ILE A 38 -29.18 -40.21 -8.63
N ALA A 39 -30.09 -39.27 -8.30
CA ALA A 39 -29.86 -37.84 -8.50
C ALA A 39 -28.66 -37.33 -7.68
N ILE A 40 -28.54 -37.73 -6.41
CA ILE A 40 -27.40 -37.38 -5.54
C ILE A 40 -26.10 -37.94 -6.12
N ILE A 41 -26.09 -39.20 -6.58
CA ILE A 41 -24.91 -39.82 -7.20
C ILE A 41 -24.53 -39.07 -8.49
N ALA A 42 -25.49 -38.71 -9.33
CA ALA A 42 -25.24 -37.94 -10.56
C ALA A 42 -24.62 -36.56 -10.24
N VAL A 43 -25.13 -35.87 -9.22
CA VAL A 43 -24.57 -34.59 -8.75
C VAL A 43 -23.15 -34.77 -8.22
N LEU A 44 -22.87 -35.81 -7.43
CA LEU A 44 -21.53 -36.10 -6.93
C LEU A 44 -20.54 -36.44 -8.07
N ILE A 45 -20.98 -37.18 -9.09
CA ILE A 45 -20.17 -37.48 -10.27
C ILE A 45 -19.91 -36.21 -11.07
N ALA A 46 -20.92 -35.36 -11.28
CA ALA A 46 -20.76 -34.09 -11.98
C ALA A 46 -19.82 -33.15 -11.21
N TYR A 47 -19.94 -33.08 -9.88
CA TYR A 47 -19.04 -32.33 -9.02
C TYR A 47 -17.61 -32.86 -9.11
N LYS A 48 -17.39 -34.18 -8.94
CA LYS A 48 -16.06 -34.79 -9.09
C LYS A 48 -15.46 -34.59 -10.48
N ARG A 49 -16.27 -34.67 -11.55
CA ARG A 49 -15.80 -34.38 -12.91
C ARG A 49 -15.38 -32.92 -13.04
N LYS A 50 -16.22 -31.98 -12.60
CA LYS A 50 -15.91 -30.55 -12.62
C LYS A 50 -14.66 -30.21 -11.82
N THR A 51 -14.49 -30.78 -10.63
CA THR A 51 -13.27 -30.60 -9.81
C THR A 51 -12.05 -31.21 -10.49
N ARG A 52 -12.16 -32.42 -11.05
CA ARG A 52 -11.03 -33.06 -11.74
C ARG A 52 -10.63 -32.34 -13.02
N ASP A 53 -11.59 -31.78 -13.74
CA ASP A 53 -11.34 -30.96 -14.93
C ASP A 53 -10.69 -29.63 -14.53
N ALA A 54 -11.14 -28.99 -13.43
CA ALA A 54 -10.49 -27.82 -12.85
C ALA A 54 -9.02 -28.11 -12.47
N ASP A 55 -8.77 -29.21 -11.74
CA ASP A 55 -7.41 -29.63 -11.35
C ASP A 55 -6.52 -29.90 -12.58
N ARG A 56 -7.06 -30.54 -13.62
CA ARG A 56 -6.34 -30.75 -14.88
C ARG A 56 -5.99 -29.44 -15.55
N THR A 57 -6.92 -28.49 -15.61
CA THR A 57 -6.65 -27.17 -16.18
C THR A 57 -5.59 -26.41 -15.37
N LEU A 58 -5.64 -26.48 -14.03
CA LEU A 58 -4.65 -25.88 -13.14
C LEU A 58 -3.27 -26.49 -13.35
N LYS A 59 -3.15 -27.83 -13.41
CA LYS A 59 -1.89 -28.52 -13.70
C LYS A 59 -1.32 -28.14 -15.08
N ARG A 60 -2.19 -27.99 -16.08
CA ARG A 60 -1.77 -27.55 -17.42
C ARG A 60 -1.22 -26.13 -17.40
N LEU A 61 -1.89 -25.21 -16.68
CA LEU A 61 -1.42 -23.83 -16.52
C LEU A 61 -0.07 -23.78 -15.80
N GLN A 62 0.10 -24.56 -14.72
CA GLN A 62 1.37 -24.68 -14.01
C GLN A 62 2.50 -25.19 -14.92
N LEU A 63 2.28 -26.29 -15.65
CA LEU A 63 3.27 -26.82 -16.60
C LEU A 63 3.61 -25.85 -17.73
N GLN A 64 2.64 -25.05 -18.19
CA GLN A 64 2.90 -24.00 -19.16
C GLN A 64 3.80 -22.91 -18.55
N MET A 65 3.52 -22.48 -17.32
CA MET A 65 4.39 -21.54 -16.62
C MET A 65 5.79 -22.12 -16.37
N ASP A 66 5.92 -23.40 -16.00
CA ASP A 66 7.21 -24.08 -15.79
C ASP A 66 8.06 -24.07 -17.06
N ASN A 67 7.44 -24.38 -18.21
CA ASN A 67 8.13 -24.36 -19.50
C ASN A 67 8.59 -22.95 -19.87
N LEU A 68 7.79 -21.92 -19.58
CA LEU A 68 8.18 -20.52 -19.83
C LEU A 68 9.28 -20.06 -18.89
N GLU A 69 9.16 -20.37 -17.60
CA GLU A 69 10.15 -20.06 -16.58
C GLU A 69 11.49 -20.72 -16.91
N SER A 70 11.49 -21.99 -17.33
CA SER A 70 12.72 -22.68 -17.75
C SER A 70 13.38 -22.05 -18.98
N ARG A 71 12.62 -21.42 -19.88
CA ARG A 71 13.19 -20.73 -21.06
C ARG A 71 13.91 -19.45 -20.67
N VAL A 72 13.39 -18.72 -19.69
CA VAL A 72 13.97 -17.45 -19.22
C VAL A 72 14.94 -17.62 -18.06
N ALA A 73 15.01 -18.79 -17.41
CA ALA A 73 15.78 -18.99 -16.20
C ALA A 73 17.28 -18.65 -16.34
N LEU A 74 17.90 -18.97 -17.48
CA LEU A 74 19.31 -18.62 -17.71
C LEU A 74 19.47 -17.10 -17.89
N GLU A 75 18.60 -16.49 -18.71
CA GLU A 75 18.56 -15.03 -18.92
C GLU A 75 18.32 -14.28 -17.60
N CYS A 76 17.42 -14.78 -16.73
CA CYS A 76 17.19 -14.24 -15.39
C CYS A 76 18.45 -14.30 -14.52
N LYS A 77 19.20 -15.40 -14.55
CA LYS A 77 20.42 -15.56 -13.75
C LYS A 77 21.51 -14.60 -14.21
N GLU A 78 21.69 -14.47 -15.52
CA GLU A 78 22.64 -13.53 -16.11
C GLU A 78 22.23 -12.07 -15.82
N ALA A 79 20.95 -11.73 -16.05
CA ALA A 79 20.41 -10.41 -15.75
C ALA A 79 20.46 -10.08 -14.25
N PHE A 80 20.27 -11.07 -13.37
CA PHE A 80 20.43 -10.91 -11.93
C PHE A 80 21.88 -10.65 -11.56
N ALA A 81 22.83 -11.39 -12.12
CA ALA A 81 24.26 -11.16 -11.85
C ALA A 81 24.70 -9.76 -12.33
N GLU A 82 24.22 -9.33 -13.50
CA GLU A 82 24.46 -7.97 -14.00
C GLU A 82 23.82 -6.92 -13.08
N LEU A 83 22.54 -7.08 -12.72
CA LEU A 83 21.84 -6.16 -11.82
C LEU A 83 22.49 -6.12 -10.42
N GLN A 84 22.95 -7.27 -9.92
CA GLN A 84 23.65 -7.34 -8.65
C GLN A 84 24.99 -6.60 -8.72
N THR A 85 25.68 -6.67 -9.86
CA THR A 85 26.90 -5.88 -10.11
C THR A 85 26.55 -4.39 -10.19
N ASP A 86 25.52 -3.99 -10.93
CA ASP A 86 25.09 -2.59 -11.06
C ASP A 86 24.68 -1.99 -9.69
N ILE A 87 23.96 -2.77 -8.88
CA ILE A 87 23.56 -2.39 -7.52
C ILE A 87 24.78 -2.37 -6.59
N GLN A 88 25.68 -3.35 -6.71
CA GLN A 88 26.92 -3.35 -5.94
C GLN A 88 27.82 -2.18 -6.33
N GLU A 89 27.90 -1.77 -7.59
CA GLU A 89 28.58 -0.53 -7.99
C GLU A 89 27.84 0.69 -7.43
N LEU A 90 26.51 0.67 -7.39
CA LEU A 90 25.74 1.70 -6.70
C LEU A 90 26.07 1.74 -5.20
N THR A 91 26.37 0.62 -4.54
CA THR A 91 26.56 0.55 -3.08
C THR A 91 28.00 0.42 -2.57
N ASN A 92 28.94 -0.10 -3.36
CA ASN A 92 30.33 -0.44 -3.00
C ASN A 92 31.32 0.64 -3.45
N ASP A 93 31.02 1.41 -4.51
CA ASP A 93 31.82 2.55 -4.96
C ASP A 93 31.61 3.78 -4.04
N MET A 94 31.35 3.49 -2.77
CA MET A 94 30.77 4.34 -1.76
C MET A 94 31.44 4.05 -0.43
N ASP A 95 32.72 4.40 -0.33
CA ASP A 95 33.28 4.83 0.95
C ASP A 95 32.49 6.07 1.42
N GLY A 96 31.29 5.86 2.01
CA GLY A 96 30.59 6.88 2.77
C GLY A 96 29.15 7.27 2.40
N VAL A 97 28.55 6.87 1.26
CA VAL A 97 27.13 7.22 1.03
C VAL A 97 26.21 6.28 1.83
N LYS A 98 25.43 6.90 2.72
CA LYS A 98 24.49 6.23 3.60
C LYS A 98 23.16 6.12 2.87
N ILE A 99 22.43 5.02 3.08
CA ILE A 99 21.02 4.91 2.67
C ILE A 99 20.31 6.19 3.10
N PRO A 100 19.58 6.90 2.20
CA PRO A 100 19.04 8.23 2.46
C PRO A 100 17.78 8.13 3.32
N PHE A 101 17.90 7.58 4.53
CA PHE A 101 16.81 7.52 5.49
C PHE A 101 16.34 8.92 5.84
N LEU A 102 15.03 9.11 5.81
CA LEU A 102 14.40 10.30 6.35
C LEU A 102 14.62 10.36 7.87
N GLU A 103 14.59 11.58 8.39
CA GLU A 103 14.53 11.79 9.83
C GLU A 103 13.20 11.29 10.40
N TYR A 104 13.19 10.94 11.69
CA TYR A 104 12.02 10.40 12.38
C TYR A 104 10.78 11.28 12.15
N ARG A 105 10.94 12.59 12.30
CA ARG A 105 9.87 13.58 12.08
C ARG A 105 9.27 13.48 10.68
N THR A 106 10.09 13.48 9.65
CA THR A 106 9.63 13.47 8.26
C THR A 106 8.98 12.13 7.91
N TYR A 107 9.57 11.01 8.34
CA TYR A 107 9.00 9.68 8.16
C TYR A 107 7.62 9.55 8.81
N THR A 108 7.51 9.93 10.09
CA THR A 108 6.25 9.85 10.84
C THR A 108 5.17 10.75 10.24
N MET A 109 5.54 11.96 9.80
CA MET A 109 4.63 12.88 9.11
C MET A 109 4.11 12.34 7.78
N ARG A 110 4.98 11.73 6.96
CA ARG A 110 4.58 11.12 5.68
C ARG A 110 3.59 9.96 5.88
N VAL A 111 3.64 9.25 7.01
CA VAL A 111 2.72 8.14 7.33
C VAL A 111 1.43 8.61 8.01
N MET A 112 1.53 9.56 8.95
CA MET A 112 0.38 10.05 9.71
C MET A 112 -0.50 11.01 8.90
N PHE A 113 0.12 11.85 8.06
CA PHE A 113 -0.52 12.89 7.26
C PHE A 113 -0.06 12.82 5.79
N PRO A 114 -0.37 11.71 5.08
CA PRO A 114 0.13 11.48 3.74
C PRO A 114 -0.33 12.58 2.77
N GLY A 115 0.62 13.13 2.01
CA GLY A 115 0.37 14.19 1.02
C GLY A 115 0.34 15.62 1.58
N ILE A 116 0.63 15.83 2.87
CA ILE A 116 0.70 17.16 3.49
C ILE A 116 2.16 17.47 3.83
N GLU A 117 2.78 18.39 3.09
CA GLU A 117 4.18 18.77 3.28
C GLU A 117 4.37 19.74 4.47
N GLU A 118 3.51 20.75 4.59
CA GLU A 118 3.54 21.73 5.68
C GLU A 118 2.36 21.58 6.63
N HIS A 119 2.43 20.60 7.54
CA HIS A 119 1.36 20.39 8.52
C HIS A 119 1.48 21.36 9.72
N PRO A 120 0.37 21.94 10.22
CA PRO A 120 0.38 22.85 11.38
C PRO A 120 1.05 22.27 12.63
N VAL A 121 0.98 20.95 12.81
CA VAL A 121 1.63 20.24 13.94
C VAL A 121 3.15 20.41 14.02
N LEU A 122 3.78 20.86 12.94
CA LEU A 122 5.22 21.09 12.87
C LEU A 122 5.62 22.54 13.15
N LYS A 123 4.64 23.44 13.27
CA LYS A 123 4.83 24.89 13.45
C LYS A 123 4.44 25.29 14.87
N GLU A 124 5.09 26.33 15.38
CA GLU A 124 4.66 26.97 16.62
C GLU A 124 3.29 27.63 16.42
N LEU A 125 2.42 27.48 17.42
CA LEU A 125 1.10 28.09 17.41
C LEU A 125 1.21 29.52 17.97
N ASP A 126 1.23 30.51 17.08
CA ASP A 126 1.05 31.90 17.47
C ASP A 126 -0.43 32.14 17.79
N SER A 127 -0.77 32.14 19.08
CA SER A 127 -2.16 32.26 19.54
C SER A 127 -2.28 33.15 20.78
N PRO A 128 -3.41 33.86 20.94
CA PRO A 128 -3.69 34.64 22.13
C PRO A 128 -3.59 33.81 23.43
N ALA A 129 -3.20 34.44 24.54
CA ALA A 129 -2.98 33.76 25.82
C ALA A 129 -4.23 33.01 26.35
N ASN A 130 -5.43 33.47 26.03
CA ASN A 130 -6.69 32.79 26.36
C ASN A 130 -6.87 31.49 25.56
N VAL A 131 -6.51 31.49 24.28
CA VAL A 131 -6.53 30.30 23.40
C VAL A 131 -5.54 29.27 23.91
N GLU A 132 -4.30 29.69 24.20
CA GLU A 132 -3.30 28.79 24.77
C GLU A 132 -3.76 28.19 26.11
N LYS A 133 -4.32 29.01 27.00
CA LYS A 133 -4.87 28.55 28.28
C LYS A 133 -6.01 27.54 28.09
N SER A 134 -6.89 27.76 27.11
CA SER A 134 -7.94 26.81 26.74
C SER A 134 -7.36 25.48 26.25
N LEU A 135 -6.38 25.52 25.33
CA LEU A 135 -5.72 24.32 24.81
C LEU A 135 -4.97 23.54 25.89
N ARG A 136 -4.36 24.22 26.87
CA ARG A 136 -3.74 23.56 28.03
C ARG A 136 -4.77 22.86 28.92
N LEU A 137 -5.97 23.44 29.13
CA LEU A 137 -7.07 22.76 29.82
C LEU A 137 -7.58 21.55 29.02
N PHE A 138 -7.68 21.68 27.69
CA PHE A 138 -8.04 20.57 26.83
C PHE A 138 -7.00 19.44 26.87
N SER A 139 -5.71 19.78 26.91
CA SER A 139 -4.64 18.80 27.14
C SER A 139 -4.82 18.04 28.46
N GLN A 140 -5.16 18.73 29.55
CA GLN A 140 -5.45 18.08 30.84
C GLN A 140 -6.65 17.12 30.76
N LEU A 141 -7.67 17.46 29.96
CA LEU A 141 -8.80 16.57 29.68
C LEU A 141 -8.37 15.34 28.89
N LEU A 142 -7.57 15.49 27.83
CA LEU A 142 -7.06 14.35 27.05
C LEU A 142 -6.17 13.41 27.88
N ASN A 143 -5.52 13.92 28.92
CA ASN A 143 -4.77 13.12 29.89
C ASN A 143 -5.67 12.37 30.91
N ASN A 144 -7.00 12.53 30.83
CA ASN A 144 -7.94 11.70 31.57
C ASN A 144 -8.44 10.55 30.67
N LYS A 145 -8.13 9.31 31.04
CA LYS A 145 -8.46 8.11 30.25
C LYS A 145 -9.95 8.05 29.89
N MET A 146 -10.83 8.29 30.86
CA MET A 146 -12.28 8.21 30.63
C MET A 146 -12.81 9.32 29.74
N PHE A 147 -12.27 10.54 29.85
CA PHE A 147 -12.58 11.62 28.91
C PHE A 147 -12.20 11.22 27.49
N LEU A 148 -10.98 10.74 27.28
CA LEU A 148 -10.47 10.43 25.95
C LEU A 148 -11.24 9.28 25.29
N LEU A 149 -11.55 8.21 26.05
CA LEU A 149 -12.41 7.13 25.57
C LEU A 149 -13.80 7.64 25.18
N THR A 150 -14.44 8.42 26.06
CA THR A 150 -15.77 9.00 25.80
C THR A 150 -15.76 9.92 24.59
N PHE A 151 -14.72 10.75 24.45
CA PHE A 151 -14.54 11.65 23.32
C PHE A 151 -14.47 10.87 22.00
N ILE A 152 -13.57 9.88 21.89
CA ILE A 152 -13.41 9.08 20.67
C ILE A 152 -14.71 8.33 20.32
N HIS A 153 -15.29 7.61 21.30
CA HIS A 153 -16.53 6.86 21.09
C HIS A 153 -17.69 7.76 20.65
N THR A 154 -17.77 8.98 21.19
CA THR A 154 -18.80 9.96 20.81
C THR A 154 -18.62 10.44 19.38
N LEU A 155 -17.39 10.73 18.96
CA LEU A 155 -17.10 11.13 17.58
C LEU A 155 -17.44 10.02 16.59
N GLU A 156 -17.03 8.78 16.87
CA GLU A 156 -17.27 7.64 15.99
C GLU A 156 -18.75 7.27 15.83
N ALA A 157 -19.58 7.60 16.83
CA ALA A 157 -21.02 7.39 16.77
C ALA A 157 -21.72 8.35 15.79
N GLN A 158 -21.07 9.43 15.35
CA GLN A 158 -21.68 10.43 14.48
C GLN A 158 -21.64 10.00 13.01
N ARG A 159 -22.80 10.07 12.34
CA ARG A 159 -22.91 9.73 10.91
C ARG A 159 -22.10 10.66 10.01
N SER A 160 -21.93 11.92 10.43
CA SER A 160 -21.15 12.94 9.71
C SER A 160 -19.64 12.85 9.97
N PHE A 161 -19.19 11.95 10.85
CA PHE A 161 -17.78 11.69 11.08
C PHE A 161 -17.28 10.71 10.01
N SER A 162 -16.47 11.20 9.07
CA SER A 162 -16.03 10.47 7.89
C SER A 162 -14.80 9.57 8.17
N MET A 163 -14.42 8.73 7.21
CA MET A 163 -13.17 7.95 7.31
C MET A 163 -11.92 8.86 7.35
N ARG A 164 -11.97 10.00 6.64
CA ARG A 164 -10.92 11.02 6.68
C ARG A 164 -10.81 11.64 8.07
N ASP A 165 -11.94 11.95 8.70
CA ASP A 165 -11.98 12.51 10.06
C ASP A 165 -11.41 11.52 11.09
N ARG A 166 -11.77 10.24 11.01
CA ARG A 166 -11.19 9.17 11.86
C ARG A 166 -9.67 9.14 11.74
N GLY A 167 -9.19 9.14 10.50
CA GLY A 167 -7.77 9.13 10.18
C GLY A 167 -7.04 10.34 10.79
N ASN A 168 -7.62 11.53 10.62
CA ASN A 168 -7.06 12.78 11.09
C ASN A 168 -7.05 12.87 12.62
N VAL A 169 -8.17 12.56 13.29
CA VAL A 169 -8.26 12.54 14.77
C VAL A 169 -7.25 11.57 15.36
N ALA A 170 -7.13 10.37 14.82
CA ALA A 170 -6.14 9.39 15.29
C ALA A 170 -4.70 9.90 15.17
N SER A 171 -4.34 10.52 14.04
CA SER A 171 -3.00 11.10 13.84
C SER A 171 -2.73 12.29 14.74
N LEU A 172 -3.69 13.20 14.91
CA LEU A 172 -3.54 14.34 15.82
C LEU A 172 -3.44 13.90 17.28
N LEU A 173 -4.23 12.90 17.71
CA LEU A 173 -4.15 12.35 19.06
C LEU A 173 -2.79 11.70 19.33
N MET A 174 -2.29 10.89 18.39
CA MET A 174 -0.99 10.25 18.53
C MET A 174 0.16 11.26 18.53
N ALA A 175 0.07 12.33 17.73
CA ALA A 175 1.03 13.43 17.78
C ALA A 175 0.98 14.20 19.12
N ALA A 176 -0.22 14.50 19.63
CA ALA A 176 -0.40 15.19 20.91
C ALA A 176 0.02 14.35 22.12
N LEU A 177 0.00 13.02 21.99
CA LEU A 177 0.36 12.07 23.05
C LEU A 177 1.75 11.43 22.86
N GLN A 178 2.54 11.87 21.86
CA GLN A 178 3.87 11.33 21.58
C GLN A 178 4.81 11.40 22.79
N GLY A 179 4.67 12.44 23.62
CA GLY A 179 5.45 12.60 24.85
C GLY A 179 4.97 11.73 26.03
N ARG A 180 3.94 10.90 25.85
CA ARG A 180 3.34 10.00 26.87
C ARG A 180 2.86 8.69 26.25
N MET A 181 3.75 7.99 25.56
CA MET A 181 3.43 6.77 24.82
C MET A 181 2.93 5.63 25.72
N GLU A 182 3.31 5.58 26.99
CA GLU A 182 2.78 4.65 27.99
C GLU A 182 1.27 4.87 28.20
N TYR A 183 0.85 6.12 28.40
CA TYR A 183 -0.56 6.49 28.51
C TYR A 183 -1.32 6.22 27.20
N ALA A 184 -0.74 6.63 26.07
CA ALA A 184 -1.34 6.43 24.75
C ALA A 184 -1.56 4.92 24.45
N THR A 185 -0.59 4.08 24.82
CA THR A 185 -0.69 2.61 24.65
C THR A 185 -1.78 2.02 25.53
N GLY A 186 -1.91 2.48 26.78
CA GLY A 186 -2.99 2.05 27.67
C GLY A 186 -4.39 2.44 27.17
N VAL A 187 -4.53 3.61 26.55
CA VAL A 187 -5.79 4.03 25.89
C VAL A 187 -6.05 3.20 24.63
N LEU A 188 -5.04 3.01 23.79
CA LEU A 188 -5.13 2.22 22.55
C LEU A 188 -5.57 0.77 22.84
N LYS A 189 -4.96 0.10 23.82
CA LYS A 189 -5.37 -1.25 24.23
C LYS A 189 -6.83 -1.31 24.66
N GLN A 190 -7.31 -0.30 25.39
CA GLN A 190 -8.72 -0.24 25.79
C GLN A 190 -9.64 -0.06 24.57
N LEU A 191 -9.34 0.90 23.69
CA LEU A 191 -10.11 1.15 22.47
C LEU A 191 -10.17 -0.08 21.56
N LEU A 192 -9.06 -0.82 21.42
CA LEU A 192 -9.03 -2.06 20.66
C LEU A 192 -9.85 -3.16 21.33
N ALA A 193 -9.82 -3.27 22.66
CA ALA A 193 -10.66 -4.22 23.39
C ALA A 193 -12.15 -3.92 23.22
N ASP A 194 -12.54 -2.64 23.32
CA ASP A 194 -13.91 -2.17 23.07
C ASP A 194 -14.34 -2.48 21.62
N LEU A 195 -13.45 -2.25 20.65
CA LEU A 195 -13.69 -2.57 19.24
C LEU A 195 -13.89 -4.06 19.00
N ILE A 196 -13.06 -4.92 19.62
CA ILE A 196 -13.18 -6.38 19.54
C ILE A 196 -14.52 -6.82 20.12
N GLU A 197 -14.85 -6.35 21.32
CA GLU A 197 -16.10 -6.69 22.01
C GLU A 197 -17.32 -6.29 21.19
N LYS A 198 -17.39 -5.03 20.76
CA LYS A 198 -18.47 -4.52 19.90
C LYS A 198 -18.63 -5.32 18.60
N ASN A 199 -17.54 -5.73 17.97
CA ASN A 199 -17.61 -6.52 16.75
C ASN A 199 -18.19 -7.93 17.00
N LEU A 200 -17.80 -8.56 18.10
CA LEU A 200 -18.30 -9.87 18.48
C LEU A 200 -19.77 -9.82 18.93
N GLU A 201 -20.17 -8.78 19.66
CA GLU A 201 -21.58 -8.53 20.04
C GLU A 201 -22.48 -8.34 18.82
N ASN A 202 -21.98 -7.65 17.79
CA ASN A 202 -22.67 -7.48 16.50
C ASN A 202 -22.73 -8.77 15.67
N LYS A 203 -22.20 -9.89 16.18
CA LYS A 203 -22.11 -11.19 15.50
C LYS A 203 -21.36 -11.13 14.16
N ASN A 204 -20.45 -10.16 14.01
CA ASN A 204 -19.57 -10.11 12.87
C ASN A 204 -18.61 -11.31 12.90
N HIS A 205 -18.27 -11.83 11.72
CA HIS A 205 -17.34 -12.95 11.63
C HIS A 205 -15.97 -12.53 12.20
N PRO A 206 -15.38 -13.24 13.18
CA PRO A 206 -14.16 -12.79 13.87
C PRO A 206 -12.96 -12.50 12.96
N LYS A 207 -12.80 -13.26 11.86
CA LYS A 207 -11.76 -13.02 10.83
C LYS A 207 -11.90 -11.68 10.08
N LEU A 208 -13.02 -10.97 10.20
CA LEU A 208 -13.22 -9.65 9.56
C LEU A 208 -12.71 -8.50 10.43
N LEU A 209 -12.41 -8.74 11.70
CA LEU A 209 -11.89 -7.72 12.60
C LEU A 209 -10.53 -7.19 12.10
N LEU A 210 -10.32 -5.89 12.21
CA LEU A 210 -9.11 -5.18 11.77
C LEU A 210 -8.84 -5.30 10.26
N ARG A 211 -9.77 -5.80 9.44
CA ARG A 211 -9.54 -5.97 8.00
C ARG A 211 -9.49 -4.65 7.23
N ARG A 212 -10.24 -3.65 7.68
CA ARG A 212 -10.35 -2.31 7.07
C ARG A 212 -10.17 -1.25 8.14
N THR A 213 -9.58 -0.11 7.82
CA THR A 213 -9.43 0.99 8.78
C THR A 213 -10.75 1.74 8.95
N GLU A 214 -11.63 1.24 9.82
CA GLU A 214 -12.98 1.80 10.00
C GLU A 214 -13.15 2.52 11.35
N SER A 215 -12.13 2.48 12.20
CA SER A 215 -12.08 3.16 13.50
C SER A 215 -10.82 4.02 13.71
N VAL A 216 -10.94 4.98 14.62
CA VAL A 216 -9.85 5.80 15.19
C VAL A 216 -8.83 4.88 15.85
N ALA A 217 -9.26 3.85 16.59
CA ALA A 217 -8.38 2.89 17.26
C ALA A 217 -7.43 2.18 16.29
N GLU A 218 -7.93 1.76 15.12
CA GLU A 218 -7.14 1.09 14.10
C GLU A 218 -6.11 2.00 13.44
N LYS A 219 -6.45 3.27 13.21
CA LYS A 219 -5.47 4.24 12.73
C LYS A 219 -4.45 4.59 13.81
N MET A 220 -4.88 4.74 15.07
CA MET A 220 -3.97 4.94 16.21
C MET A 220 -2.99 3.77 16.32
N LEU A 221 -3.45 2.53 16.14
CA LEU A 221 -2.59 1.33 16.11
C LEU A 221 -1.55 1.40 14.99
N THR A 222 -1.95 1.84 13.80
CA THR A 222 -1.03 2.03 12.67
C THR A 222 0.05 3.05 13.02
N ASN A 223 -0.35 4.21 13.57
CA ASN A 223 0.57 5.27 13.98
C ASN A 223 1.49 4.83 15.14
N TRP A 224 0.97 4.02 16.08
CA TRP A 224 1.74 3.44 17.18
C TRP A 224 2.86 2.52 16.65
N PHE A 225 2.55 1.63 15.69
CA PHE A 225 3.59 0.86 15.01
C PHE A 225 4.55 1.74 14.21
N THR A 226 4.07 2.81 13.57
CA THR A 226 4.93 3.77 12.88
C THR A 226 6.00 4.34 13.81
N PHE A 227 5.62 4.76 15.02
CA PHE A 227 6.56 5.28 15.99
C PHE A 227 7.57 4.22 16.47
N LEU A 228 7.08 3.03 16.86
CA LEU A 228 7.91 2.04 17.55
C LEU A 228 8.74 1.14 16.62
N LEU A 229 8.39 1.06 15.33
CA LEU A 229 9.12 0.27 14.34
C LEU A 229 10.13 1.07 13.51
N HIS A 230 10.26 2.38 13.74
CA HIS A 230 11.23 3.20 13.02
C HIS A 230 12.67 2.71 13.21
N ARG A 231 13.04 2.31 14.44
CA ARG A 231 14.37 1.75 14.72
C ARG A 231 14.60 0.45 13.95
N PHE A 232 13.60 -0.43 13.91
CA PHE A 232 13.67 -1.69 13.15
C PHE A 232 13.78 -1.46 11.64
N LEU A 233 13.10 -0.42 11.10
CA LEU A 233 13.31 0.03 9.74
C LEU A 233 14.75 0.50 9.52
N LYS A 234 15.33 1.31 10.41
CA LYS A 234 16.71 1.79 10.24
C LYS A 234 17.77 0.70 10.37
N GLU A 235 17.59 -0.24 11.30
CA GLU A 235 18.63 -1.22 11.67
C GLU A 235 18.50 -2.56 10.94
N CYS A 236 17.32 -2.91 10.40
CA CYS A 236 17.08 -4.23 9.82
C CYS A 236 16.40 -4.16 8.46
N ALA A 237 15.15 -3.70 8.41
CA ALA A 237 14.30 -3.86 7.22
C ALA A 237 14.50 -2.78 6.13
N GLY A 238 15.12 -1.65 6.46
CA GLY A 238 15.30 -0.53 5.55
C GLY A 238 16.33 -0.79 4.47
N GLU A 239 17.42 -1.50 4.78
CA GLU A 239 18.41 -1.92 3.78
C GLU A 239 17.77 -2.77 2.67
N PRO A 240 17.17 -3.95 2.93
CA PRO A 240 16.57 -4.75 1.87
C PRO A 240 15.41 -4.05 1.16
N LEU A 241 14.67 -3.17 1.84
CA LEU A 241 13.63 -2.37 1.19
C LEU A 241 14.20 -1.35 0.20
N PHE A 242 15.27 -0.64 0.58
CA PHE A 242 15.95 0.30 -0.29
C PHE A 242 16.59 -0.41 -1.48
N MET A 243 17.21 -1.57 -1.24
CA MET A 243 17.81 -2.39 -2.29
C MET A 243 16.77 -2.89 -3.28
N LEU A 244 15.59 -3.32 -2.82
CA LEU A 244 14.47 -3.69 -3.70
C LEU A 244 14.01 -2.50 -4.55
N TYR A 245 13.88 -1.30 -3.96
CA TYR A 245 13.53 -0.09 -4.70
C TYR A 245 14.57 0.23 -5.80
N CYS A 246 15.86 0.21 -5.45
CA CYS A 246 16.96 0.43 -6.41
C CYS A 246 16.96 -0.62 -7.52
N ALA A 247 16.77 -1.89 -7.17
CA ALA A 247 16.70 -3.00 -8.13
C ALA A 247 15.54 -2.83 -9.12
N ILE A 248 14.35 -2.48 -8.62
CA ILE A 248 13.19 -2.20 -9.48
C ILE A 248 13.50 -1.03 -10.41
N LYS A 249 13.97 0.10 -9.87
CA LYS A 249 14.25 1.31 -10.66
C LYS A 249 15.25 1.01 -11.78
N GLN A 250 16.41 0.44 -11.45
CA GLN A 250 17.44 0.09 -12.43
C GLN A 250 16.93 -0.91 -13.48
N GLN A 251 16.20 -1.94 -13.05
CA GLN A 251 15.65 -2.93 -13.99
C GLN A 251 14.64 -2.32 -14.95
N MET A 252 13.85 -1.33 -14.53
CA MET A 252 12.92 -0.62 -15.42
C MET A 252 13.70 0.22 -16.44
N GLU A 253 14.74 0.93 -15.99
CA GLU A 253 15.53 1.87 -16.79
C GLU A 253 16.46 1.21 -17.81
N LYS A 254 16.74 -0.10 -17.67
CA LYS A 254 17.42 -0.92 -18.70
C LYS A 254 16.64 -1.05 -20.00
N GLY A 255 15.34 -0.75 -20.00
CA GLY A 255 14.47 -0.85 -21.18
C GLY A 255 13.65 0.41 -21.43
N PRO A 256 12.98 0.51 -22.59
CA PRO A 256 12.13 1.65 -22.90
C PRO A 256 11.02 1.86 -21.87
N ILE A 257 10.83 3.12 -21.46
CA ILE A 257 9.74 3.60 -20.62
C ILE A 257 8.99 4.68 -21.39
N ASP A 258 7.69 4.51 -21.58
CA ASP A 258 6.84 5.50 -22.23
C ASP A 258 6.53 6.64 -21.23
N ALA A 259 6.88 7.87 -21.58
CA ALA A 259 6.81 9.02 -20.68
C ALA A 259 5.38 9.53 -20.46
N ILE A 260 4.43 9.14 -21.32
CA ILE A 260 3.04 9.60 -21.26
C ILE A 260 2.15 8.58 -20.53
N THR A 261 2.28 7.31 -20.87
CA THR A 261 1.48 6.21 -20.30
C THR A 261 2.10 5.62 -19.02
N GLY A 262 3.41 5.80 -18.83
CA GLY A 262 4.18 5.17 -17.76
C GLY A 262 4.35 3.66 -17.94
N GLU A 263 4.07 3.12 -19.14
CA GLU A 263 4.33 1.72 -19.46
C GLU A 263 5.83 1.48 -19.66
N ALA A 264 6.34 0.30 -19.29
CA ALA A 264 7.74 -0.06 -19.47
C ALA A 264 7.91 -1.45 -20.08
N ARG A 265 9.05 -1.64 -20.77
CA ARG A 265 9.45 -2.90 -21.41
C ARG A 265 9.65 -4.05 -20.42
N TYR A 266 10.15 -3.73 -19.24
CA TYR A 266 10.52 -4.68 -18.17
C TYR A 266 9.60 -4.60 -16.96
N SER A 267 8.37 -4.10 -17.09
CA SER A 267 7.42 -4.01 -15.96
C SER A 267 7.22 -5.36 -15.25
N LEU A 268 6.98 -5.32 -13.94
CA LEU A 268 6.44 -6.45 -13.17
C LEU A 268 4.90 -6.47 -13.18
N SER A 269 4.27 -5.36 -13.60
CA SER A 269 2.82 -5.23 -13.71
C SER A 269 2.36 -5.43 -15.14
N GLU A 270 1.40 -6.33 -15.35
CA GLU A 270 0.83 -6.61 -16.67
C GLU A 270 0.12 -5.38 -17.28
N ASP A 271 -0.45 -4.53 -16.41
CA ASP A 271 -1.16 -3.30 -16.80
C ASP A 271 -0.21 -2.19 -17.26
N LYS A 272 1.07 -2.26 -16.86
CA LYS A 272 2.11 -1.28 -17.21
C LYS A 272 3.18 -1.87 -18.12
N LEU A 273 2.89 -2.97 -18.79
CA LEU A 273 3.81 -3.62 -19.72
C LEU A 273 3.61 -3.09 -21.15
N ILE A 274 4.68 -2.60 -21.78
CA ILE A 274 4.63 -2.19 -23.20
C ILE A 274 4.35 -3.43 -24.07
N ARG A 275 3.23 -3.35 -24.81
CA ARG A 275 2.80 -4.42 -25.74
C ARG A 275 3.25 -4.20 -27.18
N GLN A 276 3.79 -3.03 -27.51
CA GLN A 276 4.30 -2.74 -28.85
C GLN A 276 5.76 -3.15 -28.99
N GLN A 277 6.19 -3.45 -30.22
CA GLN A 277 7.61 -3.65 -30.52
C GLN A 277 8.27 -2.27 -30.63
N ILE A 278 9.25 -2.03 -29.77
CA ILE A 278 10.03 -0.79 -29.75
C ILE A 278 11.48 -1.18 -30.01
N ASP A 279 12.03 -0.70 -31.12
CA ASP A 279 13.44 -0.86 -31.42
C ASP A 279 14.23 0.23 -30.69
N TYR A 280 15.22 -0.16 -29.91
CA TYR A 280 16.04 0.75 -29.12
C TYR A 280 17.50 0.29 -29.07
N LYS A 281 18.39 1.22 -28.77
CA LYS A 281 19.82 1.01 -28.58
C LYS A 281 20.26 1.72 -27.32
N GLN A 282 21.10 1.06 -26.54
CA GLN A 282 21.78 1.70 -25.41
C GLN A 282 22.90 2.60 -25.93
N LEU A 283 23.01 3.78 -25.33
CA LEU A 283 24.06 4.77 -25.56
C LEU A 283 24.73 5.08 -24.22
N THR A 284 26.02 5.41 -24.26
CA THR A 284 26.76 5.97 -23.12
C THR A 284 27.06 7.43 -23.41
N LEU A 285 26.48 8.33 -22.63
CA LEU A 285 26.76 9.77 -22.72
C LEU A 285 27.86 10.14 -21.73
N MET A 286 28.72 11.07 -22.13
CA MET A 286 29.73 11.66 -21.26
C MET A 286 29.15 12.95 -20.68
N CYS A 287 28.70 12.93 -19.43
CA CYS A 287 28.00 14.04 -18.79
C CYS A 287 28.95 14.94 -18.03
N ILE A 288 28.97 16.24 -18.35
CA ILE A 288 29.63 17.25 -17.54
C ILE A 288 28.66 17.68 -16.42
N PRO A 289 29.02 17.50 -15.13
CA PRO A 289 28.21 17.97 -14.00
C PRO A 289 27.96 19.49 -14.06
N PRO A 290 26.87 20.01 -13.46
CA PRO A 290 26.58 21.44 -13.45
C PRO A 290 27.70 22.33 -12.90
N GLU A 291 28.46 21.82 -11.94
CA GLU A 291 29.61 22.49 -11.31
C GLU A 291 30.97 21.97 -11.82
N GLY A 292 30.95 21.04 -12.79
CA GLY A 292 32.15 20.36 -13.29
C GLY A 292 32.85 21.12 -14.41
N GLU A 293 34.18 21.05 -14.42
CA GLU A 293 35.01 21.50 -15.54
C GLU A 293 35.14 20.40 -16.62
N ALA A 294 35.58 20.78 -17.82
CA ALA A 294 35.91 19.81 -18.87
C ALA A 294 37.03 18.85 -18.38
N GLY A 295 36.82 17.54 -18.50
CA GLY A 295 37.67 16.51 -17.88
C GLY A 295 37.07 15.84 -16.63
N THR A 296 35.90 16.28 -16.17
CA THR A 296 35.15 15.65 -15.05
C THR A 296 33.94 14.86 -15.52
N GLU A 297 33.96 14.37 -16.77
CA GLU A 297 32.82 13.71 -17.38
C GLU A 297 32.44 12.40 -16.68
N VAL A 298 31.16 12.26 -16.33
CA VAL A 298 30.59 11.03 -15.78
C VAL A 298 29.93 10.24 -16.91
N PRO A 299 30.33 8.97 -17.15
CA PRO A 299 29.68 8.13 -18.15
C PRO A 299 28.30 7.68 -17.65
N VAL A 300 27.26 7.91 -18.46
CA VAL A 300 25.87 7.58 -18.10
C VAL A 300 25.20 6.77 -19.21
N LYS A 301 24.69 5.59 -18.85
CA LYS A 301 23.95 4.70 -19.75
C LYS A 301 22.52 5.22 -19.93
N VAL A 302 22.10 5.43 -21.17
CA VAL A 302 20.76 5.88 -21.57
C VAL A 302 20.28 5.09 -22.78
N LEU A 303 19.03 5.27 -23.20
CA LEU A 303 18.49 4.69 -24.42
C LEU A 303 18.25 5.77 -25.47
N ASN A 304 18.48 5.44 -26.74
CA ASN A 304 18.19 6.36 -27.84
C ASN A 304 16.69 6.75 -27.92
N CYS A 305 15.81 5.91 -27.37
CA CYS A 305 14.38 6.16 -27.27
C CYS A 305 13.97 6.90 -26.00
N ASP A 306 14.88 7.29 -25.11
CA ASP A 306 14.53 8.11 -23.95
C ASP A 306 14.18 9.53 -24.40
N THR A 307 13.16 10.12 -23.76
CA THR A 307 12.85 11.56 -23.86
C THR A 307 13.97 12.40 -23.25
N VAL A 308 14.01 13.70 -23.58
CA VAL A 308 15.02 14.59 -23.02
C VAL A 308 14.90 14.67 -21.50
N THR A 309 13.70 14.70 -20.94
CA THR A 309 13.51 14.69 -19.48
C THR A 309 13.98 13.39 -18.84
N GLN A 310 13.66 12.22 -19.42
CA GLN A 310 14.18 10.94 -18.92
C GLN A 310 15.71 10.87 -18.94
N VAL A 311 16.35 11.46 -19.97
CA VAL A 311 17.81 11.57 -20.03
C VAL A 311 18.32 12.48 -18.92
N LYS A 312 17.72 13.65 -18.70
CA LYS A 312 18.09 14.54 -17.59
C LYS A 312 18.00 13.85 -16.24
N ASP A 313 16.92 13.12 -15.97
CA ASP A 313 16.76 12.35 -14.72
C ASP A 313 17.89 11.33 -14.53
N LYS A 314 18.20 10.53 -15.57
CA LYS A 314 19.30 9.54 -15.53
C LYS A 314 20.66 10.20 -15.31
N LEU A 315 20.91 11.34 -15.94
CA LEU A 315 22.14 12.11 -15.75
C LEU A 315 22.23 12.67 -14.32
N LEU A 316 21.14 13.21 -13.78
CA LEU A 316 21.07 13.73 -12.41
C LEU A 316 21.27 12.62 -11.38
N ASP A 317 20.72 11.42 -11.60
CA ASP A 317 20.94 10.27 -10.71
C ASP A 317 22.42 9.84 -10.67
N ALA A 318 23.12 9.89 -11.80
CA ALA A 318 24.53 9.55 -11.89
C ALA A 318 25.43 10.64 -11.31
N VAL A 319 25.16 11.92 -11.63
CA VAL A 319 25.95 13.07 -11.16
C VAL A 319 25.78 13.30 -9.67
N TYR A 320 24.55 13.20 -9.15
CA TYR A 320 24.24 13.36 -7.73
C TYR A 320 24.17 12.01 -7.00
N LYS A 321 24.93 11.01 -7.45
CA LYS A 321 25.02 9.70 -6.79
C LYS A 321 25.39 9.90 -5.31
N GLY A 322 24.54 9.37 -4.43
CA GLY A 322 24.70 9.45 -2.98
C GLY A 322 24.21 10.72 -2.30
N ILE A 323 23.74 11.71 -3.04
CA ILE A 323 23.04 12.87 -2.49
C ILE A 323 21.54 12.53 -2.37
N PRO A 324 20.85 12.82 -1.25
CA PRO A 324 19.41 12.60 -1.09
C PRO A 324 18.58 13.32 -2.17
N PHE A 325 17.46 12.75 -2.62
CA PHE A 325 16.71 13.27 -3.77
C PHE A 325 16.25 14.73 -3.58
N SER A 326 15.79 15.10 -2.38
CA SER A 326 15.31 16.47 -2.10
C SER A 326 16.38 17.56 -2.19
N GLN A 327 17.67 17.18 -2.16
CA GLN A 327 18.80 18.11 -2.24
C GLN A 327 19.33 18.26 -3.67
N ARG A 328 18.81 17.49 -4.63
CA ARG A 328 19.25 17.52 -6.02
C ARG A 328 18.51 18.59 -6.82
N GLN A 329 19.17 19.10 -7.86
CA GLN A 329 18.49 19.87 -8.88
C GLN A 329 17.48 18.99 -9.62
N GLN A 330 16.33 19.57 -9.97
CA GLN A 330 15.26 18.85 -10.67
C GLN A 330 15.46 18.95 -12.18
N ALA A 331 15.04 17.94 -12.93
CA ALA A 331 15.14 17.96 -14.38
C ALA A 331 14.45 19.18 -15.00
N ASP A 332 13.33 19.64 -14.45
CA ASP A 332 12.59 20.81 -14.95
C ASP A 332 13.37 22.13 -14.86
N ASP A 333 14.31 22.23 -13.92
CA ASP A 333 15.15 23.41 -13.70
C ASP A 333 16.43 23.41 -14.56
N MET A 334 16.64 22.33 -15.30
CA MET A 334 17.86 22.07 -16.08
C MET A 334 17.58 21.96 -17.58
N ASP A 335 18.47 22.55 -18.37
CA ASP A 335 18.55 22.34 -19.81
C ASP A 335 19.63 21.29 -20.11
N LEU A 336 19.35 20.43 -21.10
CA LEU A 336 20.32 19.44 -21.59
C LEU A 336 21.08 20.03 -22.78
N GLU A 337 22.35 20.34 -22.60
CA GLU A 337 23.22 20.86 -23.65
C GLU A 337 24.01 19.73 -24.31
N TRP A 338 23.79 19.48 -25.59
CA TRP A 338 24.62 18.59 -26.40
C TRP A 338 25.78 19.35 -27.04
N ARG A 339 27.01 18.90 -26.78
CA ARG A 339 28.25 19.54 -27.25
C ARG A 339 28.84 18.74 -28.42
N GLN A 340 28.63 19.22 -29.64
CA GLN A 340 29.23 18.66 -30.85
C GLN A 340 30.57 19.34 -31.15
N GLY A 341 31.67 18.73 -30.70
CA GLY A 341 33.00 19.30 -30.85
C GLY A 341 33.21 20.55 -29.97
N ARG A 342 34.16 21.43 -30.35
CA ARG A 342 34.54 22.58 -29.51
C ARG A 342 33.61 23.80 -29.61
N LEU A 343 32.84 23.93 -30.70
CA LEU A 343 32.13 25.17 -31.04
C LEU A 343 30.60 25.03 -31.04
N THR A 344 30.08 23.85 -31.34
CA THR A 344 28.62 23.67 -31.51
C THR A 344 28.01 23.16 -30.21
N ARG A 345 27.09 23.96 -29.65
CA ARG A 345 26.30 23.63 -28.45
C ARG A 345 24.83 23.77 -28.78
N ILE A 346 24.05 22.73 -28.50
CA ILE A 346 22.62 22.67 -28.85
C ILE A 346 21.86 22.29 -27.58
N ILE A 347 20.85 23.08 -27.21
CA ILE A 347 19.94 22.72 -26.13
C ILE A 347 18.87 21.78 -26.66
N LEU A 348 18.74 20.61 -26.04
CA LEU A 348 17.71 19.62 -26.35
C LEU A 348 16.52 19.84 -25.42
N GLN A 349 15.31 19.68 -25.93
CA GLN A 349 14.06 19.84 -25.18
C GLN A 349 13.07 18.76 -25.58
N ASP A 350 12.15 18.39 -24.68
CA ASP A 350 11.08 17.43 -24.99
C ASP A 350 10.17 17.92 -26.13
N GLU A 351 10.03 19.24 -26.26
CA GLU A 351 9.34 19.90 -27.36
C GLU A 351 10.15 21.12 -27.82
N ASP A 352 10.35 21.25 -29.13
CA ASP A 352 10.96 22.40 -29.76
C ASP A 352 10.40 22.61 -31.19
N VAL A 353 10.98 23.54 -31.94
CA VAL A 353 10.55 23.84 -33.32
C VAL A 353 10.73 22.65 -34.29
N THR A 354 11.50 21.63 -33.91
CA THR A 354 11.76 20.44 -34.71
C THR A 354 10.81 19.28 -34.37
N THR A 355 9.99 19.42 -33.33
CA THR A 355 9.08 18.38 -32.86
C THR A 355 8.12 17.92 -33.94
N LYS A 356 8.02 16.59 -34.11
CA LYS A 356 7.18 15.98 -35.14
C LYS A 356 5.71 16.00 -34.72
N ILE A 357 4.89 16.61 -35.57
CA ILE A 357 3.43 16.63 -35.46
C ILE A 357 2.86 15.85 -36.64
N GLU A 358 2.08 14.81 -36.34
CA GLU A 358 1.39 13.98 -37.33
C GLU A 358 -0.11 13.97 -37.03
N SER A 359 -0.90 14.63 -37.89
CA SER A 359 -2.34 14.86 -37.62
C SER A 359 -2.53 15.59 -36.28
N ASP A 360 -3.37 15.05 -35.39
CA ASP A 360 -3.60 15.61 -34.06
C ASP A 360 -2.57 15.15 -33.01
N TRP A 361 -1.52 14.43 -33.41
CA TRP A 361 -0.55 13.84 -32.47
C TRP A 361 0.81 14.51 -32.53
N LYS A 362 1.29 14.93 -31.36
CA LYS A 362 2.63 15.50 -31.18
C LYS A 362 3.51 14.50 -30.44
N ARG A 363 4.65 14.13 -31.03
CA ARG A 363 5.58 13.15 -30.43
C ARG A 363 6.64 13.86 -29.60
N LEU A 364 6.83 13.47 -28.34
CA LEU A 364 7.96 13.99 -27.54
C LEU A 364 9.31 13.67 -28.22
N ASN A 365 10.21 14.64 -28.19
CA ASN A 365 11.55 14.51 -28.74
C ASN A 365 12.38 13.52 -27.91
N THR A 366 13.18 12.70 -28.59
CA THR A 366 14.08 11.71 -27.98
C THR A 366 15.52 11.92 -28.44
N LEU A 367 16.48 11.22 -27.84
CA LEU A 367 17.86 11.25 -28.34
C LEU A 367 17.97 10.81 -29.81
N ALA A 368 17.16 9.84 -30.23
CA ALA A 368 17.09 9.39 -31.62
C ALA A 368 16.51 10.46 -32.56
N HIS A 369 15.60 11.32 -32.09
CA HIS A 369 15.09 12.45 -32.86
C HIS A 369 16.21 13.43 -33.22
N TYR A 370 17.08 13.74 -32.26
CA TYR A 370 18.26 14.60 -32.45
C TYR A 370 19.48 13.87 -33.05
N GLN A 371 19.38 12.55 -33.25
CA GLN A 371 20.48 11.70 -33.76
C GLN A 371 21.73 11.75 -32.86
N VAL A 372 21.54 11.83 -31.54
CA VAL A 372 22.65 11.74 -30.58
C VAL A 372 23.30 10.37 -30.68
N THR A 373 24.63 10.35 -30.77
CA THR A 373 25.42 9.12 -30.94
C THR A 373 26.04 8.66 -29.63
N ASP A 374 26.44 7.39 -29.59
CA ASP A 374 27.20 6.82 -28.48
C ASP A 374 28.51 7.61 -28.23
N GLY A 375 28.87 7.79 -26.96
CA GLY A 375 30.02 8.59 -26.54
C GLY A 375 29.84 10.11 -26.64
N SER A 376 28.63 10.61 -26.96
CA SER A 376 28.37 12.05 -27.07
C SER A 376 28.61 12.79 -25.76
N LEU A 377 29.23 13.97 -25.86
CA LEU A 377 29.44 14.88 -24.73
C LEU A 377 28.19 15.72 -24.48
N VAL A 378 27.67 15.69 -23.26
CA VAL A 378 26.51 16.46 -22.82
C VAL A 378 26.81 17.21 -21.53
N ALA A 379 26.08 18.29 -21.26
CA ALA A 379 26.17 19.03 -20.01
C ALA A 379 24.77 19.35 -19.48
N LEU A 380 24.61 19.30 -18.17
CA LEU A 380 23.43 19.81 -17.48
C LEU A 380 23.69 21.26 -17.11
N VAL A 381 22.91 22.19 -17.66
CA VAL A 381 23.05 23.63 -17.39
C VAL A 381 21.78 24.19 -16.76
N GLN A 382 21.93 25.10 -15.78
CA GLN A 382 20.78 25.75 -15.17
C GLN A 382 20.02 26.57 -16.21
N LYS A 383 18.70 26.39 -16.24
CA LYS A 383 17.82 27.10 -17.15
C LYS A 383 17.82 28.60 -16.83
N GLN A 384 18.34 29.43 -17.75
CA GLN A 384 18.32 30.87 -17.56
C GLN A 384 16.89 31.41 -17.80
N VAL A 385 16.21 31.83 -16.74
CA VAL A 385 14.88 32.45 -16.82
C VAL A 385 15.01 33.85 -17.41
N SER A 386 15.00 33.95 -18.74
CA SER A 386 14.89 35.22 -19.44
C SER A 386 13.46 35.74 -19.31
N ALA A 387 13.29 37.00 -18.86
CA ALA A 387 11.98 37.66 -18.62
C ALA A 387 11.02 37.67 -19.85
N TYR A 388 11.52 37.34 -21.04
CA TYR A 388 10.74 37.22 -22.28
C TYR A 388 10.00 35.87 -22.44
N ASN A 389 10.38 34.80 -21.74
CA ASN A 389 9.75 33.47 -21.87
C ASN A 389 8.56 33.24 -20.91
N ILE A 390 8.13 34.29 -20.19
CA ILE A 390 7.01 34.25 -19.24
C ILE A 390 5.66 33.94 -19.94
N ALA A 391 5.52 34.18 -21.25
CA ALA A 391 4.26 33.90 -21.94
C ALA A 391 4.09 32.42 -22.36
N ASN A 392 5.16 31.72 -22.73
CA ASN A 392 5.08 30.33 -23.25
C ASN A 392 5.51 29.25 -22.24
N SER A 393 6.18 29.62 -21.14
CA SER A 393 6.67 28.67 -20.14
C SER A 393 5.70 28.42 -18.98
N PHE A 394 4.52 29.07 -18.96
CA PHE A 394 3.60 29.04 -17.83
C PHE A 394 2.55 27.92 -17.87
N THR A 395 2.39 27.20 -18.99
CA THR A 395 1.29 26.25 -19.16
C THR A 395 1.63 24.78 -18.91
N PHE A 396 2.86 24.31 -19.19
CA PHE A 396 3.08 22.85 -19.29
C PHE A 396 3.91 22.14 -18.19
N THR A 397 5.04 22.68 -17.71
CA THR A 397 5.80 22.02 -16.61
C THR A 397 4.99 21.97 -15.31
N ARG A 398 4.06 22.93 -15.13
CA ARG A 398 3.08 22.93 -14.04
C ARG A 398 1.90 21.96 -14.22
N SER A 399 1.64 21.40 -15.41
CA SER A 399 0.54 20.45 -15.65
C SER A 399 0.96 19.00 -15.44
N LEU A 400 2.19 18.61 -15.78
CA LEU A 400 2.74 17.29 -15.43
C LEU A 400 2.96 17.14 -13.91
N SER A 401 3.52 18.17 -13.26
CA SER A 401 3.64 18.22 -11.80
C SER A 401 2.29 18.35 -11.08
N ARG A 402 1.27 19.00 -11.68
CA ARG A 402 -0.12 18.94 -11.17
C ARG A 402 -0.72 17.55 -11.31
N TYR A 403 -0.39 16.80 -12.36
CA TYR A 403 -0.87 15.42 -12.53
C TYR A 403 -0.26 14.48 -11.49
N GLU A 404 1.05 14.64 -11.22
CA GLU A 404 1.74 13.93 -10.15
C GLU A 404 1.25 14.34 -8.75
N SER A 405 0.89 15.62 -8.56
CA SER A 405 0.27 16.15 -7.34
C SER A 405 -1.19 15.71 -7.14
N LEU A 406 -1.97 15.56 -8.22
CA LEU A 406 -3.34 15.02 -8.14
C LEU A 406 -3.35 13.52 -7.75
N LEU A 407 -2.32 12.76 -8.15
CA LEU A 407 -2.08 11.41 -7.65
C LEU A 407 -1.77 11.36 -6.14
N ARG A 408 -1.28 12.46 -5.53
CA ARG A 408 -1.04 12.54 -4.07
C ARG A 408 -2.33 12.61 -3.23
N THR A 409 -3.49 12.87 -3.85
CA THR A 409 -4.75 13.08 -3.11
C THR A 409 -5.70 11.87 -3.06
N SER A 410 -5.38 10.77 -3.76
CA SER A 410 -6.24 9.58 -3.82
C SER A 410 -5.71 8.39 -3.01
N SER A 411 -5.38 8.61 -1.75
CA SER A 411 -5.09 7.54 -0.77
C SER A 411 -6.37 7.00 -0.11
N SER A 412 -7.36 6.59 -0.91
CA SER A 412 -8.49 5.79 -0.41
C SER A 412 -8.35 4.32 -0.79
N PRO A 413 -8.44 3.38 0.17
CA PRO A 413 -8.49 1.95 -0.11
C PRO A 413 -9.94 1.55 -0.36
N ASP A 414 -10.42 1.65 -1.60
CA ASP A 414 -11.53 0.84 -2.14
C ASP A 414 -11.98 1.42 -3.50
N SER A 415 -11.32 1.00 -4.58
CA SER A 415 -11.95 0.78 -5.89
C SER A 415 -10.95 0.15 -6.85
N LEU A 416 -11.08 -1.16 -7.02
CA LEU A 416 -10.54 -1.89 -8.16
C LEU A 416 -11.24 -1.38 -9.42
N ARG A 417 -10.69 -0.31 -10.03
CA ARG A 417 -10.84 0.13 -11.44
C ARG A 417 -10.39 1.59 -11.56
N SER A 418 -9.10 1.85 -11.46
CA SER A 418 -8.55 3.10 -11.99
C SER A 418 -8.21 2.88 -13.46
N ARG A 419 -9.20 3.06 -14.34
CA ARG A 419 -8.93 3.33 -15.77
C ARG A 419 -7.95 4.52 -15.78
N ALA A 420 -6.84 4.38 -16.50
CA ALA A 420 -5.94 5.51 -16.78
C ALA A 420 -6.79 6.71 -17.25
N PRO A 421 -6.54 7.93 -16.73
CA PRO A 421 -7.36 9.07 -17.10
C PRO A 421 -7.17 9.39 -18.58
N MET A 422 -8.27 9.83 -19.20
CA MET A 422 -8.32 10.17 -20.61
C MET A 422 -7.27 11.22 -20.96
N ILE A 423 -6.66 11.03 -22.13
CA ILE A 423 -5.77 11.97 -22.80
C ILE A 423 -6.51 13.31 -22.89
N THR A 424 -6.27 14.22 -21.96
CA THR A 424 -6.74 15.59 -22.11
C THR A 424 -5.85 16.22 -23.18
N PRO A 425 -6.38 16.61 -24.34
CA PRO A 425 -5.61 17.36 -25.31
C PRO A 425 -5.06 18.61 -24.63
N ASP A 426 -3.89 19.05 -25.07
CA ASP A 426 -3.39 20.36 -24.72
C ASP A 426 -4.49 21.38 -25.04
N GLN A 427 -5.08 22.00 -24.00
CA GLN A 427 -6.27 22.85 -24.13
C GLN A 427 -6.00 24.08 -25.02
N GLU A 428 -4.73 24.40 -25.27
CA GLU A 428 -4.32 25.52 -26.12
C GLU A 428 -4.17 25.15 -27.61
N THR A 429 -3.88 23.88 -27.96
CA THR A 429 -3.55 23.50 -29.35
C THR A 429 -4.42 22.38 -29.94
N GLY A 430 -5.22 21.68 -29.13
CA GLY A 430 -6.05 20.55 -29.60
C GLY A 430 -5.24 19.29 -29.96
N THR A 431 -3.92 19.29 -29.76
CA THR A 431 -3.05 18.15 -30.06
C THR A 431 -2.90 17.21 -28.85
N LYS A 432 -2.78 15.91 -29.11
CA LYS A 432 -2.54 14.83 -28.14
C LYS A 432 -1.06 14.45 -28.14
N LEU A 433 -0.43 14.46 -26.97
CA LEU A 433 0.96 14.06 -26.80
C LEU A 433 1.12 12.54 -26.76
N TRP A 434 2.22 12.03 -27.32
CA TRP A 434 2.62 10.63 -27.22
C TRP A 434 4.15 10.48 -27.23
N HIS A 435 4.67 9.35 -26.73
CA HIS A 435 6.10 9.05 -26.73
C HIS A 435 6.43 7.81 -27.59
N LEU A 436 6.16 6.61 -27.06
CA LEU A 436 6.43 5.32 -27.70
C LEU A 436 5.13 4.67 -28.16
N VAL A 437 4.07 4.80 -27.38
CA VAL A 437 2.78 4.14 -27.60
C VAL A 437 1.71 5.17 -27.96
N LYS A 438 1.17 5.10 -29.19
CA LYS A 438 -0.08 5.80 -29.55
C LYS A 438 -1.27 4.96 -29.06
N ASN A 439 -1.96 5.43 -28.03
CA ASN A 439 -3.28 4.90 -27.68
C ASN A 439 -4.28 5.40 -28.73
N HIS A 440 -4.42 4.68 -29.84
CA HIS A 440 -5.57 4.93 -30.71
C HIS A 440 -6.83 4.73 -29.88
N GLU A 441 -7.70 5.75 -29.85
CA GLU A 441 -9.08 5.57 -29.42
C GLU A 441 -9.66 4.44 -30.26
N HIS A 442 -9.81 3.28 -29.64
CA HIS A 442 -10.70 2.23 -30.13
C HIS A 442 -12.11 2.82 -30.10
N SER A 443 -12.45 3.58 -31.14
CA SER A 443 -13.83 3.71 -31.59
C SER A 443 -14.33 2.28 -31.90
N ASP A 444 -15.41 1.90 -31.23
CA ASP A 444 -16.25 0.75 -31.52
C ASP A 444 -15.66 -0.67 -31.39
N GLN A 445 -15.19 -1.02 -30.19
CA GLN A 445 -15.39 -2.39 -29.71
C GLN A 445 -16.20 -2.38 -28.41
N ARG A 446 -17.45 -2.83 -28.55
CA ARG A 446 -18.43 -3.09 -27.48
C ARG A 446 -17.74 -3.59 -26.21
N GLU A 447 -18.03 -2.93 -25.08
CA GLU A 447 -17.44 -3.13 -23.75
C GLU A 447 -17.68 -4.52 -23.10
N GLY A 448 -17.86 -5.58 -23.88
CA GLY A 448 -18.12 -6.94 -23.38
C GLY A 448 -16.92 -7.91 -23.39
N ASP A 449 -15.85 -7.64 -24.14
CA ASP A 449 -14.87 -8.69 -24.50
C ASP A 449 -13.41 -8.43 -24.05
N ARG A 450 -13.17 -7.40 -23.23
CA ARG A 450 -11.83 -7.12 -22.66
C ARG A 450 -11.42 -8.06 -21.51
N GLY A 451 -12.18 -9.14 -21.28
CA GLY A 451 -12.02 -10.00 -20.12
C GLY A 451 -11.21 -11.29 -20.30
N SER A 452 -10.80 -11.69 -21.52
CA SER A 452 -10.26 -13.07 -21.65
C SER A 452 -9.26 -13.33 -22.78
N LYS A 453 -8.49 -12.33 -23.24
CA LYS A 453 -7.34 -12.65 -24.11
C LYS A 453 -6.15 -12.93 -23.21
N MET A 454 -5.79 -14.22 -23.09
CA MET A 454 -4.53 -14.64 -22.48
C MET A 454 -3.42 -13.69 -22.91
N VAL A 455 -2.67 -13.19 -21.93
CA VAL A 455 -1.42 -12.47 -22.15
C VAL A 455 -0.62 -13.28 -23.17
N SER A 456 -0.28 -12.68 -24.33
CA SER A 456 0.54 -13.36 -25.33
C SER A 456 1.76 -13.97 -24.63
N GLU A 457 2.13 -15.19 -24.99
CA GLU A 457 3.24 -15.93 -24.39
C GLU A 457 4.52 -15.08 -24.28
N ILE A 458 4.74 -14.20 -25.27
CA ILE A 458 5.87 -13.26 -25.35
C ILE A 458 5.85 -12.20 -24.24
N TYR A 459 4.68 -11.76 -23.78
CA TYR A 459 4.57 -10.78 -22.71
C TYR A 459 4.70 -11.44 -21.34
N LEU A 460 4.20 -12.67 -21.20
CA LEU A 460 4.35 -13.45 -19.96
C LEU A 460 5.81 -13.81 -19.70
N THR A 461 6.59 -14.15 -20.73
CA THR A 461 8.04 -14.37 -20.58
C THR A 461 8.78 -13.11 -20.13
N ARG A 462 8.37 -11.92 -20.58
CA ARG A 462 8.96 -10.64 -20.10
C ARG A 462 8.68 -10.40 -18.61
N LEU A 463 7.44 -10.63 -18.17
CA LEU A 463 7.07 -10.52 -16.76
C LEU A 463 7.86 -11.53 -15.90
N LEU A 464 7.97 -12.78 -16.37
CA LEU A 464 8.75 -13.83 -15.70
C LEU A 464 10.24 -13.48 -15.64
N ALA A 465 10.80 -12.90 -16.72
CA ALA A 465 12.17 -12.46 -16.77
C ALA A 465 12.45 -11.42 -15.68
N THR A 466 11.65 -10.35 -15.64
CA THR A 466 11.74 -9.31 -14.59
C THR A 466 11.53 -9.89 -13.19
N LYS A 467 10.53 -10.75 -12.99
CA LYS A 467 10.26 -11.41 -11.70
C LYS A 467 11.48 -12.21 -11.24
N GLY A 468 12.06 -13.02 -12.12
CA GLY A 468 13.25 -13.82 -11.83
C GLY A 468 14.45 -12.95 -11.45
N THR A 469 14.68 -11.85 -12.17
CA THR A 469 15.75 -10.89 -11.87
C THR A 469 15.57 -10.18 -10.52
N LEU A 470 14.33 -9.89 -10.10
CA LEU A 470 14.07 -9.20 -8.84
C LEU A 470 13.85 -10.13 -7.63
N GLN A 471 13.78 -11.44 -7.86
CA GLN A 471 13.33 -12.43 -6.87
C GLN A 471 14.12 -12.37 -5.56
N LYS A 472 15.45 -12.32 -5.62
CA LYS A 472 16.30 -12.33 -4.42
C LYS A 472 16.06 -11.12 -3.52
N PHE A 473 15.86 -9.93 -4.10
CA PHE A 473 15.57 -8.71 -3.33
C PHE A 473 14.19 -8.78 -2.63
N VAL A 474 13.21 -9.42 -3.28
CA VAL A 474 11.90 -9.68 -2.67
C VAL A 474 12.03 -10.67 -1.52
N ASP A 475 12.77 -11.76 -1.72
CA ASP A 475 13.01 -12.78 -0.69
C ASP A 475 13.72 -12.18 0.53
N ASP A 476 14.79 -11.42 0.32
CA ASP A 476 15.58 -10.79 1.38
C ASP A 476 14.74 -9.82 2.23
N LEU A 477 13.85 -9.05 1.59
CA LEU A 477 12.92 -8.19 2.29
C LEU A 477 11.90 -9.01 3.11
N PHE A 478 11.26 -10.01 2.50
CA PHE A 478 10.21 -10.80 3.16
C PHE A 478 10.78 -11.61 4.32
N GLU A 479 11.95 -12.21 4.14
CA GLU A 479 12.66 -12.95 5.19
C GLU A 479 13.04 -12.03 6.35
N THR A 480 13.53 -10.82 6.08
CA THR A 480 13.86 -9.84 7.12
C THR A 480 12.62 -9.40 7.91
N VAL A 481 11.51 -9.12 7.21
CA VAL A 481 10.25 -8.70 7.84
C VAL A 481 9.63 -9.81 8.69
N PHE A 482 9.70 -11.07 8.24
CA PHE A 482 9.16 -12.23 8.97
C PHE A 482 10.23 -13.00 9.76
N SER A 483 11.29 -12.31 10.21
CA SER A 483 12.29 -12.89 11.11
C SER A 483 12.10 -12.43 12.55
N THR A 484 12.34 -13.35 13.49
CA THR A 484 12.40 -13.08 14.93
C THR A 484 13.81 -12.68 15.41
N ALA A 485 14.82 -12.92 14.59
CA ALA A 485 16.21 -12.56 14.84
C ALA A 485 16.93 -12.36 13.50
N HIS A 486 17.26 -11.12 13.14
CA HIS A 486 17.98 -10.80 11.91
C HIS A 486 19.30 -10.13 12.25
N ARG A 487 20.42 -10.68 11.75
CA ARG A 487 21.79 -10.19 12.01
C ARG A 487 22.10 -9.95 13.50
N GLY A 488 21.54 -10.77 14.39
CA GLY A 488 21.72 -10.65 15.85
C GLY A 488 20.83 -9.61 16.54
N SER A 489 19.99 -8.87 15.81
CA SER A 489 18.97 -7.97 16.37
C SER A 489 17.74 -8.75 16.85
N ALA A 490 17.22 -8.39 18.02
CA ALA A 490 16.02 -9.00 18.60
C ALA A 490 14.73 -8.45 17.96
N LEU A 491 13.66 -9.25 18.01
CA LEU A 491 12.32 -8.81 17.59
C LEU A 491 11.91 -7.51 18.31
N PRO A 492 11.32 -6.52 17.61
CA PRO A 492 10.80 -5.32 18.24
C PRO A 492 9.77 -5.62 19.34
N LEU A 493 9.97 -5.02 20.52
CA LEU A 493 9.11 -5.21 21.70
C LEU A 493 7.63 -4.92 21.39
N ALA A 494 7.37 -3.90 20.58
CA ALA A 494 6.04 -3.52 20.14
C ALA A 494 5.27 -4.65 19.44
N ILE A 495 5.95 -5.48 18.65
CA ILE A 495 5.32 -6.59 17.92
C ILE A 495 4.91 -7.68 18.91
N LYS A 496 5.84 -8.11 19.77
CA LYS A 496 5.56 -9.12 20.80
C LYS A 496 4.43 -8.67 21.72
N TYR A 497 4.52 -7.45 22.24
CA TYR A 497 3.53 -6.91 23.18
C TYR A 497 2.12 -6.81 22.58
N MET A 498 2.00 -6.35 21.33
CA MET A 498 0.69 -6.26 20.66
C MET A 498 0.15 -7.64 20.26
N PHE A 499 1.01 -8.58 19.85
CA PHE A 499 0.57 -9.93 19.50
C PHE A 499 0.11 -10.72 20.73
N ASP A 500 0.80 -10.57 21.86
CA ASP A 500 0.36 -11.15 23.15
C ASP A 500 -0.99 -10.55 23.57
N PHE A 501 -1.17 -9.24 23.42
CA PHE A 501 -2.47 -8.61 23.66
C PHE A 501 -3.59 -9.21 22.78
N LEU A 502 -3.35 -9.44 21.48
CA LEU A 502 -4.35 -10.05 20.61
C LEU A 502 -4.66 -11.50 21.00
N ASP A 503 -3.64 -12.26 21.40
CA ASP A 503 -3.82 -13.63 21.89
C ASP A 503 -4.64 -13.64 23.19
N GLU A 504 -4.35 -12.74 24.15
CA GLU A 504 -5.14 -12.57 25.38
C GLU A 504 -6.59 -12.17 25.10
N GLN A 505 -6.83 -11.29 24.13
CA GLN A 505 -8.19 -10.93 23.74
C GLN A 505 -8.93 -12.12 23.14
N ALA A 506 -8.27 -12.93 22.31
CA ALA A 506 -8.85 -14.15 21.79
C ALA A 506 -9.19 -15.15 22.92
N ASP A 507 -8.28 -15.33 23.89
CA ASP A 507 -8.49 -16.19 25.06
C ASP A 507 -9.66 -15.73 25.93
N LYS A 508 -9.74 -14.43 26.25
CA LYS A 508 -10.82 -13.85 27.06
C LYS A 508 -12.21 -14.04 26.42
N ARG A 509 -12.27 -14.18 25.10
CA ARG A 509 -13.52 -14.43 24.34
C ARG A 509 -13.66 -15.88 23.86
N GLN A 510 -12.83 -16.79 24.38
CA GLN A 510 -12.86 -18.23 24.11
C GLN A 510 -12.72 -18.58 22.62
N ILE A 511 -11.96 -17.77 21.87
CA ILE A 511 -11.67 -18.01 20.45
C ILE A 511 -10.52 -19.01 20.35
N THR A 512 -10.87 -20.25 19.99
CA THR A 512 -9.93 -21.37 19.85
C THR A 512 -9.42 -21.57 18.43
N ASP A 513 -10.07 -20.99 17.41
CA ASP A 513 -9.64 -21.08 16.00
C ASP A 513 -8.30 -20.32 15.80
N PRO A 514 -7.18 -21.02 15.50
CA PRO A 514 -5.88 -20.38 15.30
C PRO A 514 -5.86 -19.45 14.08
N ASP A 515 -6.71 -19.69 13.08
CA ASP A 515 -6.79 -18.83 11.90
C ASP A 515 -7.32 -17.43 12.26
N VAL A 516 -8.17 -17.31 13.28
CA VAL A 516 -8.67 -16.02 13.73
C VAL A 516 -7.52 -15.20 14.29
N ARG A 517 -6.69 -15.79 15.14
CA ARG A 517 -5.49 -15.13 15.71
C ARG A 517 -4.49 -14.77 14.63
N HIS A 518 -4.23 -15.68 13.70
CA HIS A 518 -3.42 -15.41 12.52
C HIS A 518 -3.97 -14.19 11.76
N THR A 519 -5.27 -14.19 11.47
CA THR A 519 -5.90 -13.11 10.71
C THR A 519 -5.81 -11.78 11.45
N TRP A 520 -6.02 -11.75 12.77
CA TRP A 520 -5.88 -10.54 13.59
C TRP A 520 -4.45 -10.00 13.55
N LYS A 521 -3.44 -10.87 13.73
CA LYS A 521 -2.02 -10.50 13.65
C LYS A 521 -1.65 -9.97 12.26
N SER A 522 -2.15 -10.60 11.20
CA SER A 522 -1.92 -10.15 9.82
C SER A 522 -2.59 -8.80 9.53
N ASN A 523 -3.85 -8.66 9.94
CA ASN A 523 -4.63 -7.43 9.79
C ASN A 523 -4.07 -6.28 10.62
N CYS A 524 -3.42 -6.53 11.77
CA CYS A 524 -2.94 -5.47 12.65
C CYS A 524 -1.59 -4.88 12.20
N LEU A 525 -0.67 -5.72 11.67
CA LEU A 525 0.71 -5.33 11.40
C LEU A 525 1.06 -5.42 9.91
N PRO A 526 1.26 -6.59 9.28
CA PRO A 526 1.77 -6.65 7.92
C PRO A 526 0.85 -5.99 6.90
N LEU A 527 -0.47 -6.19 7.01
CA LEU A 527 -1.43 -5.64 6.05
C LEU A 527 -1.67 -4.12 6.21
N ARG A 528 -1.16 -3.51 7.29
CA ARG A 528 -1.33 -2.07 7.59
C ARG A 528 -0.01 -1.32 7.48
N PHE A 529 0.96 -1.73 8.28
CA PHE A 529 2.26 -1.08 8.36
C PHE A 529 3.16 -1.49 7.19
N TRP A 530 3.45 -2.79 7.05
CA TRP A 530 4.43 -3.26 6.07
C TRP A 530 3.98 -3.06 4.63
N VAL A 531 2.73 -3.38 4.29
CA VAL A 531 2.18 -3.10 2.95
C VAL A 531 2.31 -1.62 2.59
N ASN A 532 2.03 -0.73 3.55
CA ASN A 532 2.13 0.71 3.30
C ASN A 532 3.57 1.15 3.05
N VAL A 533 4.52 0.65 3.84
CA VAL A 533 5.96 0.95 3.68
C VAL A 533 6.53 0.35 2.39
N ILE A 534 6.15 -0.88 2.02
CA ILE A 534 6.57 -1.54 0.77
C ILE A 534 6.05 -0.78 -0.45
N LYS A 535 4.78 -0.36 -0.44
CA LYS A 535 4.21 0.44 -1.53
C LYS A 535 4.77 1.86 -1.58
N ASN A 536 5.19 2.40 -0.44
CA ASN A 536 5.62 3.79 -0.30
C ASN A 536 7.01 3.88 0.34
N PRO A 537 8.08 3.39 -0.32
CA PRO A 537 9.44 3.49 0.22
C PRO A 537 9.87 4.95 0.40
N GLN A 538 9.29 5.89 -0.35
CA GLN A 538 9.50 7.33 -0.15
C GLN A 538 8.97 7.83 1.20
N PHE A 539 8.24 7.04 1.99
CA PHE A 539 7.93 7.39 3.37
C PHE A 539 9.12 7.17 4.30
N VAL A 540 10.05 6.28 3.95
CA VAL A 540 11.23 5.93 4.75
C VAL A 540 12.49 6.59 4.21
N PHE A 541 12.59 6.76 2.89
CA PHE A 541 13.78 7.29 2.22
C PHE A 541 13.49 8.59 1.46
N ASP A 542 14.51 9.43 1.34
CA ASP A 542 14.49 10.61 0.48
C ASP A 542 14.81 10.22 -0.97
N ILE A 543 13.79 9.68 -1.63
CA ILE A 543 13.82 9.16 -2.99
C ILE A 543 12.60 9.65 -3.78
N HIS A 544 12.72 9.64 -5.11
CA HIS A 544 11.59 9.82 -6.02
C HIS A 544 11.04 8.46 -6.45
N LYS A 545 9.72 8.28 -6.33
CA LYS A 545 9.05 7.06 -6.77
C LYS A 545 8.29 7.35 -8.07
N SER A 546 8.84 6.89 -9.19
CA SER A 546 8.19 6.98 -10.50
C SER A 546 6.93 6.10 -10.60
N SER A 547 6.05 6.40 -11.57
CA SER A 547 4.81 5.65 -11.78
C SER A 547 5.02 4.16 -12.06
N ILE A 548 6.06 3.82 -12.83
CA ILE A 548 6.38 2.41 -13.13
C ILE A 548 6.89 1.67 -11.89
N THR A 549 7.72 2.32 -11.07
CA THR A 549 8.21 1.76 -9.81
C THR A 549 7.06 1.53 -8.83
N ASP A 550 6.11 2.46 -8.73
CA ASP A 550 4.89 2.29 -7.93
C ASP A 550 4.05 1.08 -8.37
N ALA A 551 3.89 0.87 -9.68
CA ALA A 551 3.18 -0.28 -10.22
C ALA A 551 3.87 -1.61 -9.87
N CYS A 552 5.20 -1.67 -9.97
CA CYS A 552 5.98 -2.85 -9.60
C CYS A 552 5.93 -3.13 -8.08
N LEU A 553 6.09 -2.11 -7.25
CA LEU A 553 5.97 -2.24 -5.79
C LEU A 553 4.55 -2.66 -5.36
N SER A 554 3.53 -2.24 -6.10
CA SER A 554 2.14 -2.70 -5.87
C SER A 554 1.97 -4.19 -6.13
N VAL A 555 2.66 -4.75 -7.13
CA VAL A 555 2.69 -6.21 -7.36
C VAL A 555 3.36 -6.93 -6.20
N VAL A 556 4.55 -6.46 -5.77
CA VAL A 556 5.27 -7.05 -4.62
C VAL A 556 4.44 -6.96 -3.34
N ALA A 557 3.81 -5.82 -3.07
CA ALA A 557 2.94 -5.64 -1.91
C ALA A 557 1.72 -6.58 -1.95
N GLN A 558 1.13 -6.82 -3.13
CA GLN A 558 0.05 -7.79 -3.26
C GLN A 558 0.52 -9.21 -2.97
N THR A 559 1.70 -9.61 -3.47
CA THR A 559 2.30 -10.90 -3.10
C THR A 559 2.53 -11.01 -1.60
N PHE A 560 3.04 -9.95 -0.95
CA PHE A 560 3.20 -9.89 0.50
C PHE A 560 1.88 -10.08 1.26
N MET A 561 0.79 -9.45 0.78
CA MET A 561 -0.55 -9.62 1.34
C MET A 561 -1.07 -11.05 1.19
N ASP A 562 -0.89 -11.66 0.01
CA ASP A 562 -1.32 -13.03 -0.27
C ASP A 562 -0.59 -14.05 0.62
N SER A 563 0.67 -13.79 0.95
CA SER A 563 1.49 -14.57 1.90
C SER A 563 0.95 -14.53 3.34
N CYS A 564 0.21 -13.48 3.71
CA CYS A 564 -0.40 -13.34 5.03
C CYS A 564 -1.81 -13.96 5.12
N SER A 565 -2.36 -14.49 4.03
CA SER A 565 -3.71 -15.05 4.02
C SER A 565 -3.73 -16.51 4.48
N THR A 566 -4.72 -16.87 5.30
CA THR A 566 -5.03 -18.27 5.65
C THR A 566 -5.83 -18.99 4.55
N SER A 567 -6.38 -18.27 3.57
CA SER A 567 -7.19 -18.88 2.50
C SER A 567 -6.35 -19.67 1.51
N GLU A 568 -6.86 -20.81 1.04
CA GLU A 568 -6.24 -21.58 -0.05
C GLU A 568 -5.99 -20.73 -1.30
N HIS A 569 -4.81 -20.93 -1.89
CA HIS A 569 -4.40 -20.21 -3.09
C HIS A 569 -4.99 -20.88 -4.34
N ARG A 570 -6.26 -20.61 -4.64
CA ARG A 570 -6.91 -21.12 -5.86
C ARG A 570 -6.50 -20.31 -7.07
N LEU A 571 -5.89 -21.00 -8.04
CA LEU A 571 -5.47 -20.45 -9.33
C LEU A 571 -6.45 -20.90 -10.43
N GLY A 572 -6.69 -20.02 -11.37
CA GLY A 572 -7.53 -20.27 -12.54
C GLY A 572 -7.12 -19.35 -13.68
N LYS A 573 -7.71 -19.55 -14.85
CA LYS A 573 -7.41 -18.72 -16.04
C LYS A 573 -7.69 -17.23 -15.83
N ASP A 574 -8.65 -16.92 -14.97
CA ASP A 574 -9.06 -15.54 -14.65
C ASP A 574 -8.32 -14.99 -13.41
N SER A 575 -7.28 -15.68 -12.93
CA SER A 575 -6.47 -15.17 -11.83
C SER A 575 -5.64 -13.97 -12.29
N PRO A 576 -5.55 -12.90 -11.49
CA PRO A 576 -4.70 -11.76 -11.78
C PRO A 576 -3.25 -12.19 -12.08
N SER A 577 -2.59 -11.51 -13.02
CA SER A 577 -1.24 -11.90 -13.48
C SER A 577 -0.20 -11.90 -12.37
N ASN A 578 -0.23 -10.95 -11.44
CA ASN A 578 0.62 -10.95 -10.24
C ASN A 578 0.44 -12.22 -9.38
N LYS A 579 -0.79 -12.72 -9.25
CA LYS A 579 -1.10 -13.95 -8.53
C LYS A 579 -0.51 -15.17 -9.23
N LEU A 580 -0.52 -15.18 -10.56
CA LEU A 580 0.10 -16.23 -11.37
C LEU A 580 1.63 -16.18 -11.27
N LEU A 581 2.23 -14.98 -11.32
CA LEU A 581 3.68 -14.78 -11.30
C LEU A 581 4.35 -15.33 -10.03
N TYR A 582 3.71 -15.17 -8.87
CA TYR A 582 4.25 -15.61 -7.56
C TYR A 582 3.55 -16.86 -7.00
N ALA A 583 2.77 -17.57 -7.82
CA ALA A 583 1.99 -18.73 -7.41
C ALA A 583 2.81 -19.83 -6.68
N LYS A 584 4.06 -20.04 -7.10
CA LYS A 584 4.96 -21.06 -6.52
C LYS A 584 5.64 -20.60 -5.24
N ASP A 585 5.81 -19.28 -5.06
CA ASP A 585 6.55 -18.70 -3.94
C ASP A 585 5.65 -18.46 -2.73
N ILE A 586 4.38 -18.10 -2.97
CA ILE A 586 3.38 -17.80 -1.93
C ILE A 586 3.26 -18.92 -0.87
N PRO A 587 3.20 -20.23 -1.21
CA PRO A 587 3.18 -21.28 -0.20
C PRO A 587 4.40 -21.26 0.74
N ASN A 588 5.58 -20.95 0.22
CA ASN A 588 6.80 -20.84 1.03
C ASN A 588 6.71 -19.62 1.94
N TYR A 589 6.29 -18.47 1.43
CA TYR A 589 6.12 -17.27 2.25
C TYR A 589 5.04 -17.44 3.33
N LYS A 590 3.94 -18.13 3.05
CA LYS A 590 2.94 -18.50 4.08
C LYS A 590 3.58 -19.31 5.21
N SER A 591 4.44 -20.26 4.89
CA SER A 591 5.17 -21.03 5.91
C SER A 591 6.08 -20.16 6.77
N TRP A 592 6.67 -19.10 6.21
CA TRP A 592 7.46 -18.13 6.96
C TRP A 592 6.59 -17.31 7.91
N VAL A 593 5.42 -16.85 7.45
CA VAL A 593 4.45 -16.11 8.28
C VAL A 593 3.93 -16.97 9.44
N GLU A 594 3.53 -18.21 9.16
CA GLU A 594 3.07 -19.16 10.17
C GLU A 594 4.15 -19.44 11.22
N ARG A 595 5.40 -19.64 10.76
CA ARG A 595 6.56 -19.81 11.64
C ARG A 595 6.81 -18.56 12.47
N TYR A 596 6.78 -17.37 11.86
CA TYR A 596 6.99 -16.10 12.53
C TYR A 596 6.00 -15.90 13.69
N TYR A 597 4.71 -16.10 13.46
CA TYR A 597 3.70 -15.96 14.51
C TYR A 597 3.85 -17.00 15.63
N ARG A 598 4.16 -18.24 15.27
CA ARG A 598 4.41 -19.30 16.24
C ARG A 598 5.65 -19.02 17.09
N ASP A 599 6.74 -18.56 16.48
CA ASP A 599 7.99 -18.31 17.19
C ASP A 599 7.85 -17.10 18.12
N ILE A 600 7.10 -16.06 17.74
CA ILE A 600 6.73 -14.93 18.62
C ILE A 600 5.89 -15.41 19.82
N SER A 601 4.91 -16.30 19.60
CA SER A 601 4.07 -16.80 20.71
C SER A 601 4.88 -17.61 21.74
N LYS A 602 6.01 -18.19 21.34
CA LYS A 602 6.91 -18.95 22.23
C LYS A 602 7.89 -18.06 23.00
N MET A 603 8.05 -16.79 22.60
CA MET A 603 8.91 -15.87 23.30
C MET A 603 8.34 -15.54 24.69
N PRO A 604 9.21 -15.25 25.69
CA PRO A 604 8.78 -14.76 26.98
C PRO A 604 7.87 -13.53 26.84
N SER A 605 6.80 -13.48 27.62
CA SER A 605 5.92 -12.32 27.68
C SER A 605 6.67 -11.11 28.23
N ILE A 606 6.38 -9.94 27.68
CA ILE A 606 6.94 -8.67 28.13
C ILE A 606 6.06 -8.16 29.28
N SER A 607 6.66 -7.84 30.43
CA SER A 607 5.92 -7.26 31.54
C SER A 607 5.43 -5.84 31.19
N ASP A 608 4.28 -5.43 31.74
CA ASP A 608 3.80 -4.06 31.54
C ASP A 608 4.83 -3.02 32.02
N GLN A 609 5.59 -3.33 33.09
CA GLN A 609 6.66 -2.46 33.60
C GLN A 609 7.80 -2.28 32.60
N ASP A 610 8.27 -3.36 31.96
CA ASP A 610 9.35 -3.28 30.96
C ASP A 610 8.88 -2.55 29.69
N MET A 611 7.63 -2.80 29.28
CA MET A 611 7.05 -2.10 28.14
C MET A 611 6.87 -0.61 28.42
N ASP A 612 6.39 -0.24 29.62
CA ASP A 612 6.26 1.15 30.04
C ASP A 612 7.62 1.85 30.10
N ALA A 613 8.66 1.20 30.62
CA ALA A 613 10.02 1.74 30.63
C ALA A 613 10.52 2.02 29.20
N TYR A 614 10.28 1.10 28.27
CA TYR A 614 10.59 1.31 26.85
C TYR A 614 9.79 2.48 26.24
N LEU A 615 8.49 2.58 26.52
CA LEU A 615 7.63 3.63 25.98
C LEU A 615 7.95 5.02 26.55
N VAL A 616 8.35 5.10 27.82
CA VAL A 616 8.83 6.34 28.44
C VAL A 616 10.12 6.80 27.76
N GLU A 617 11.04 5.90 27.44
CA GLU A 617 12.26 6.25 26.69
C GLU A 617 11.93 6.72 25.27
N GLN A 618 11.01 6.05 24.56
CA GLN A 618 10.55 6.52 23.24
C GLN A 618 9.90 7.92 23.32
N SER A 619 9.13 8.18 24.38
CA SER A 619 8.51 9.48 24.63
C SER A 619 9.57 10.56 24.89
N ARG A 620 10.63 10.23 25.63
CA ARG A 620 11.74 11.14 25.91
C ARG A 620 12.53 11.48 24.65
N LEU A 621 12.80 10.49 23.79
CA LEU A 621 13.56 10.67 22.55
C LEU A 621 12.82 11.55 21.53
N HIS A 622 11.49 11.45 21.47
CA HIS A 622 10.68 12.07 20.42
C HIS A 622 9.66 13.11 20.93
N GLY A 623 9.73 13.49 22.20
CA GLY A 623 8.72 14.36 22.83
C GLY A 623 8.61 15.78 22.25
N ASN A 624 9.64 16.24 21.53
CA ASN A 624 9.70 17.56 20.91
C ASN A 624 9.55 17.53 19.38
N GLU A 625 9.25 16.38 18.78
CA GLU A 625 9.10 16.24 17.32
C GLU A 625 7.84 16.95 16.79
N PHE A 626 6.82 17.09 17.65
CA PHE A 626 5.51 17.64 17.31
C PHE A 626 5.12 18.74 18.27
N ASN A 627 4.54 19.83 17.74
CA ASN A 627 3.94 20.86 18.58
C ASN A 627 2.59 20.38 19.11
N THR A 628 2.55 20.08 20.41
CA THR A 628 1.35 19.58 21.09
C THR A 628 0.21 20.60 21.04
N LEU A 629 0.48 21.90 21.20
CA LEU A 629 -0.56 22.92 21.16
C LEU A 629 -1.18 23.05 19.76
N SER A 630 -0.37 22.98 18.71
CA SER A 630 -0.86 22.95 17.33
C SER A 630 -1.74 21.72 17.06
N ALA A 631 -1.34 20.53 17.54
CA ALA A 631 -2.17 19.33 17.45
C ALA A 631 -3.51 19.48 18.19
N LEU A 632 -3.48 20.09 19.38
CA LEU A 632 -4.68 20.34 20.20
C LEU A 632 -5.61 21.35 19.54
N SER A 633 -5.07 22.39 18.89
CA SER A 633 -5.83 23.38 18.15
C SER A 633 -6.62 22.72 17.01
N GLU A 634 -5.95 21.86 16.22
CA GLU A 634 -6.60 21.08 15.16
C GLU A 634 -7.63 20.08 15.72
N LEU A 635 -7.35 19.44 16.86
CA LEU A 635 -8.33 18.55 17.53
C LEU A 635 -9.55 19.32 18.07
N TYR A 636 -9.36 20.56 18.51
CA TYR A 636 -10.42 21.39 19.04
C TYR A 636 -11.51 21.69 18.01
N PHE A 637 -11.19 21.66 16.71
CA PHE A 637 -12.20 21.69 15.64
C PHE A 637 -13.33 20.67 15.85
N TYR A 638 -12.99 19.45 16.27
CA TYR A 638 -13.98 18.39 16.50
C TYR A 638 -14.76 18.60 17.80
N ILE A 639 -14.17 19.23 18.81
CA ILE A 639 -14.89 19.68 20.02
C ILE A 639 -15.97 20.69 19.63
N ASN A 640 -15.64 21.66 18.77
CA ASN A 640 -16.59 22.67 18.33
C ASN A 640 -17.69 22.07 17.43
N LYS A 641 -17.32 21.16 16.53
CA LYS A 641 -18.24 20.52 15.58
C LYS A 641 -19.27 19.60 16.26
N TYR A 642 -18.87 18.89 17.31
CA TYR A 642 -19.70 17.88 18.00
C TYR A 642 -19.92 18.22 19.48
N LYS A 643 -19.97 19.53 19.78
CA LYS A 643 -20.00 20.06 21.14
C LYS A 643 -21.11 19.45 21.98
N GLU A 644 -22.34 19.48 21.49
CA GLU A 644 -23.52 19.05 22.24
C GLU A 644 -23.51 17.54 22.49
N GLU A 645 -23.08 16.74 21.51
CA GLU A 645 -22.96 15.30 21.62
C GLU A 645 -21.91 14.90 22.67
N ILE A 646 -20.76 15.58 22.67
CA ILE A 646 -19.67 15.34 23.63
C ILE A 646 -20.10 15.72 25.04
N LEU A 647 -20.67 16.91 25.23
CA LEU A 647 -21.16 17.34 26.55
C LEU A 647 -22.25 16.40 27.08
N THR A 648 -23.16 15.96 26.21
CA THR A 648 -24.19 14.98 26.56
C THR A 648 -23.60 13.62 26.96
N ALA A 649 -22.59 13.14 26.24
CA ALA A 649 -21.92 11.88 26.57
C ALA A 649 -21.19 11.94 27.92
N LEU A 650 -20.51 13.06 28.21
CA LEU A 650 -19.84 13.30 29.50
C LEU A 650 -20.83 13.37 30.67
N ASP A 651 -22.07 13.83 30.44
CA ASP A 651 -23.13 13.80 31.44
C ASP A 651 -23.76 12.42 31.61
N ARG A 652 -23.76 11.57 30.59
CA ARG A 652 -24.31 10.21 30.70
C ARG A 652 -23.38 9.28 31.47
N ASP A 653 -22.07 9.43 31.29
CA ASP A 653 -21.08 8.58 31.96
C ASP A 653 -20.93 8.94 33.46
N GLY A 654 -21.02 7.92 34.32
CA GLY A 654 -20.99 8.10 35.78
C GLY A 654 -19.65 8.62 36.31
N TYR A 655 -18.54 8.17 35.72
CA TYR A 655 -17.20 8.63 36.10
C TYR A 655 -17.00 10.08 35.67
N CYS A 656 -17.36 10.42 34.44
CA CYS A 656 -17.24 11.77 33.90
C CYS A 656 -18.01 12.81 34.74
N ARG A 657 -19.23 12.47 35.19
CA ARG A 657 -19.99 13.28 36.15
C ARG A 657 -19.27 13.46 37.47
N LYS A 658 -18.80 12.36 38.09
CA LYS A 658 -18.12 12.38 39.40
C LYS A 658 -16.86 13.27 39.38
N HIS A 659 -16.14 13.28 38.25
CA HIS A 659 -14.91 14.07 38.07
C HIS A 659 -15.14 15.44 37.43
N LYS A 660 -16.41 15.85 37.24
CA LYS A 660 -16.83 17.16 36.68
C LYS A 660 -16.19 17.45 35.32
N LEU A 661 -16.04 16.43 34.47
CA LEU A 661 -15.34 16.55 33.19
C LEU A 661 -16.10 17.43 32.19
N ARG A 662 -17.44 17.38 32.20
CA ARG A 662 -18.29 18.30 31.44
C ARG A 662 -17.97 19.77 31.74
N HIS A 663 -17.99 20.15 33.02
CA HIS A 663 -17.73 21.54 33.44
C HIS A 663 -16.32 21.99 33.04
N LYS A 664 -15.32 21.11 33.14
CA LYS A 664 -13.95 21.43 32.69
C LYS A 664 -13.89 21.67 31.18
N LEU A 665 -14.63 20.89 30.38
CA LEU A 665 -14.71 21.10 28.94
C LEU A 665 -15.45 22.41 28.60
N GLU A 666 -16.57 22.70 29.26
CA GLU A 666 -17.29 23.97 29.10
C GLU A 666 -16.40 25.17 29.46
N GLN A 667 -15.59 25.06 30.52
CA GLN A 667 -14.62 26.08 30.87
C GLN A 667 -13.58 26.30 29.76
N ALA A 668 -13.03 25.23 29.19
CA ALA A 668 -12.12 25.33 28.05
C ALA A 668 -12.81 25.98 26.84
N ILE A 669 -14.06 25.59 26.55
CA ILE A 669 -14.83 26.18 25.45
C ILE A 669 -15.06 27.68 25.65
N ASN A 670 -15.48 28.09 26.84
CA ASN A 670 -15.74 29.50 27.13
C ASN A 670 -14.46 30.36 27.02
N LEU A 671 -13.31 29.82 27.43
CA LEU A 671 -12.01 30.49 27.29
C LEU A 671 -11.56 30.64 25.83
N MET A 672 -11.92 29.68 24.97
CA MET A 672 -11.63 29.73 23.54
C MET A 672 -12.43 30.83 22.84
N SER A 673 -13.69 31.02 23.23
CA SER A 673 -14.58 32.05 22.66
C SER A 673 -14.45 33.42 23.31
N GLY A 674 -13.77 33.52 24.46
CA GLY A 674 -13.66 34.76 25.22
C GLY A 674 -12.68 35.73 24.58
N SER A 675 -13.17 36.64 23.75
CA SER A 675 -12.48 37.88 23.37
C SER A 675 -13.15 39.07 24.06
N SER A 676 -12.59 39.49 25.19
CA SER A 676 -12.61 40.86 25.73
C SER A 676 -11.57 40.97 26.82
#